data_AF-A0A6J4N9C8-F1
#
_entry.id   AF-A0A6J4N9C8-F1
#
_cell.length_a   1.000
_cell.length_b   1.000
_cell.length_c   1.000
_cell.angle_alpha   90.00
_cell.angle_beta   90.00
_cell.angle_gamma   90.00
#
_symmetry.space_group_name_H-M   'P 1'
#
loop_
_entity.id
_entity.type
_entity.pdbx_description
1 polymer ?
#
loop_
_entity_poly.entity_id
_entity_poly.type
_entity_poly.pdbx_seq_one_letter_code
_entity_poly.pdbx_strand_id
1 'polypeptide(L)'
;TKELNGGPGAIYQAPATLNPSTTPTTTPAPVEPAGTYKLDRTLTDPAIRESSGLALSSYDPSLLWTHNDSGDSPRIFGVTQSGAVKATLTLGGASARDWEDMSAGPNHTLWVGDIGDNAESRTSIQVYSLTEPAAPTSGTVPSTRYTLAFEDGPHNAETLMVNPATGRLYVVTKELNGGPGAIYQAPATLNPSTTNTLVKVGTAPGRITAGDFAPDGASFMLRTQTRGYLYSSVTGTPKEIVLPSMGQGESLTYSTTVSRVYLGQEGANSPVYSMSTGVPSGSTPRPDPEPTEEPTEEPPTTPTGFGPVARSAPATPFVTPEQYGAKGDGSTDDTVAMQRALNAAAGKTLWLPAGKTYSISKTIAVPSNTTVMGAGKTSVMRFTWTAVTTADSGGGSNVRAAGVTARNIHLTNFVLEGGGDGLPSGLNADNPQGLVPLIRFSLVDEFTVTHMELRKSEGLSVSCSGCTNGTFRYNYVHHSGRDGITVYRSSAVNVTDIVVANNLIEKAGDDSIAVNGLVPGQNIPVPSDGSNPLPKRITIADNVIRGWQSDPNGELLGRGIALNGVAGVLVQNNTLSHPNSTGILLTGCNPHICNGSSTDWWSAGAQLLNNVIEHSTGGSRPGAIAIIKTRSSTVRGNKAAFSSPYDFSGCSSCSVEGNSQ
;
A
#
# COMPACT_ATOMS: atom_id res chain seq x y z
N THR A 1 -5.48 -15.84 76.94
CA THR A 1 -6.43 -15.71 78.07
C THR A 1 -7.65 -14.96 77.56
N LYS A 2 -8.89 -15.47 77.50
CA LYS A 2 -9.58 -16.57 78.20
C LYS A 2 -10.90 -16.91 77.44
N GLU A 3 -11.21 -18.21 77.36
CA GLU A 3 -12.51 -18.94 77.44
C GLU A 3 -13.84 -18.20 77.16
N LEU A 4 -14.72 -18.64 76.24
CA LEU A 4 -15.62 -19.83 76.14
C LEU A 4 -17.02 -19.69 76.81
N ASN A 5 -18.03 -20.02 75.99
CA ASN A 5 -19.37 -20.62 76.23
C ASN A 5 -20.63 -19.77 76.51
N GLY A 6 -21.63 -19.92 75.60
CA GLY A 6 -22.97 -20.45 75.97
C GLY A 6 -24.25 -19.69 75.54
N GLY A 7 -24.82 -20.03 74.36
CA GLY A 7 -26.21 -19.96 73.79
C GLY A 7 -27.36 -19.05 74.35
N PRO A 8 -28.62 -19.11 73.84
CA PRO A 8 -29.18 -19.91 72.74
C PRO A 8 -30.03 -19.13 71.68
N GLY A 9 -30.26 -19.77 70.52
CA GLY A 9 -31.54 -19.76 69.78
C GLY A 9 -32.02 -18.47 69.10
N ALA A 10 -31.73 -18.32 67.80
CA ALA A 10 -32.55 -17.54 66.87
C ALA A 10 -32.89 -18.40 65.63
N ILE A 11 -34.18 -18.53 65.38
CA ILE A 11 -34.81 -19.37 64.36
C ILE A 11 -34.71 -18.65 63.02
N TYR A 12 -33.93 -19.18 62.07
CA TYR A 12 -33.94 -18.72 60.68
C TYR A 12 -35.15 -19.31 59.96
N GLN A 13 -36.05 -18.44 59.49
CA GLN A 13 -37.06 -18.81 58.50
C GLN A 13 -36.39 -18.99 57.13
N ALA A 14 -36.78 -20.06 56.44
CA ALA A 14 -36.35 -20.36 55.08
C ALA A 14 -36.93 -19.37 54.07
N PRO A 15 -36.13 -18.77 53.16
CA PRO A 15 -36.63 -18.23 51.92
C PRO A 15 -36.73 -19.32 50.85
N ALA A 16 -37.69 -19.11 49.95
CA ALA A 16 -38.14 -20.00 48.89
C ALA A 16 -37.02 -20.61 48.02
N THR A 17 -37.33 -21.81 47.52
CA THR A 17 -36.59 -22.51 46.46
C THR A 17 -36.43 -21.63 45.22
N LEU A 18 -35.24 -21.08 45.04
CA LEU A 18 -34.78 -20.55 43.76
C LEU A 18 -34.27 -21.72 42.90
N ASN A 19 -34.82 -21.84 41.69
CA ASN A 19 -34.30 -22.72 40.65
C ASN A 19 -32.78 -22.57 40.53
N PRO A 20 -32.01 -23.64 40.27
CA PRO A 20 -30.60 -23.52 39.94
C PRO A 20 -30.48 -22.66 38.68
N SER A 21 -30.03 -21.41 38.87
CA SER A 21 -29.59 -20.54 37.80
C SER A 21 -28.46 -21.26 37.07
N THR A 22 -28.70 -21.55 35.79
CA THR A 22 -27.68 -22.02 34.87
C THR A 22 -26.59 -20.95 34.81
N THR A 23 -25.51 -21.16 35.55
CA THR A 23 -24.27 -20.42 35.36
C THR A 23 -23.85 -20.65 33.91
N PRO A 24 -23.69 -19.61 33.07
CA PRO A 24 -23.11 -19.81 31.75
C PRO A 24 -21.66 -20.19 31.98
N THR A 25 -21.35 -21.48 31.83
CA THR A 25 -19.99 -21.95 31.67
C THR A 25 -19.49 -21.34 30.35
N THR A 26 -18.80 -20.20 30.43
CA THR A 26 -18.08 -19.65 29.29
C THR A 26 -16.93 -20.59 29.00
N THR A 27 -17.15 -21.54 28.09
CA THR A 27 -16.07 -22.28 27.44
C THR A 27 -15.10 -21.25 26.87
N PRO A 28 -13.80 -21.27 27.23
CA PRO A 28 -12.82 -20.40 26.58
C PRO A 28 -12.91 -20.62 25.08
N ALA A 29 -12.87 -19.55 24.29
CA ALA A 29 -12.80 -19.67 22.84
C ALA A 29 -11.65 -20.62 22.47
N PRO A 30 -11.80 -21.47 21.43
CA PRO A 30 -10.75 -22.39 21.01
C PRO A 30 -9.45 -21.61 20.75
N VAL A 31 -8.41 -21.91 21.52
CA VAL A 31 -7.06 -21.41 21.28
C VAL A 31 -6.49 -22.19 20.10
N GLU A 32 -6.22 -21.50 19.00
CA GLU A 32 -5.55 -22.10 17.84
C GLU A 32 -4.10 -22.46 18.18
N PRO A 33 -3.56 -23.57 17.66
CA PRO A 33 -2.15 -23.91 17.84
C PRO A 33 -1.25 -22.79 17.32
N ALA A 34 -0.03 -22.70 17.86
CA ALA A 34 0.95 -21.70 17.44
C ALA A 34 1.07 -21.69 15.90
N GLY A 35 0.94 -20.49 15.31
CA GLY A 35 1.20 -20.33 13.88
C GLY A 35 2.58 -20.89 13.56
N THR A 36 2.75 -21.51 12.39
CA THR A 36 4.07 -21.99 11.96
C THR A 36 5.06 -20.83 12.02
N TYR A 37 6.09 -20.98 12.87
CA TYR A 37 7.12 -19.97 13.07
C TYR A 37 8.49 -20.51 12.69
N LYS A 38 9.37 -19.59 12.29
CA LYS A 38 10.76 -19.88 11.95
C LYS A 38 11.65 -18.74 12.42
N LEU A 39 12.88 -19.07 12.82
CA LEU A 39 13.90 -18.05 13.05
C LEU A 39 14.08 -17.23 11.77
N ASP A 40 13.96 -15.91 11.88
CA ASP A 40 14.16 -14.98 10.76
C ASP A 40 15.60 -14.44 10.76
N ARG A 41 16.03 -13.89 11.90
CA ARG A 41 17.37 -13.36 12.14
C ARG A 41 17.70 -13.36 13.64
N THR A 42 18.97 -13.16 13.98
CA THR A 42 19.43 -12.96 15.36
C THR A 42 20.07 -11.58 15.45
N LEU A 43 19.71 -10.75 16.43
CA LEU A 43 20.28 -9.42 16.60
C LEU A 43 21.69 -9.54 17.18
N THR A 44 22.71 -9.56 16.31
CA THR A 44 24.09 -9.94 16.70
C THR A 44 24.93 -8.79 17.23
N ASP A 45 24.47 -7.55 17.07
CA ASP A 45 25.24 -6.38 17.50
C ASP A 45 25.15 -6.20 19.03
N PRO A 46 26.28 -6.14 19.76
CA PRO A 46 26.27 -6.01 21.22
C PRO A 46 25.73 -4.65 21.73
N ALA A 47 25.54 -3.67 20.84
CA ALA A 47 24.84 -2.44 21.16
C ALA A 47 23.33 -2.63 21.26
N ILE A 48 22.77 -3.72 20.71
CA ILE A 48 21.36 -4.08 20.86
C ILE A 48 21.25 -5.07 22.02
N ARG A 49 20.69 -4.63 23.14
CA ARG A 49 20.65 -5.34 24.41
C ARG A 49 19.22 -5.68 24.82
N GLU A 50 18.29 -4.79 24.51
CA GLU A 50 16.92 -4.77 25.01
C GLU A 50 15.99 -4.31 23.88
N SER A 51 15.97 -5.05 22.76
CA SER A 51 15.14 -4.74 21.59
C SER A 51 13.65 -4.68 21.97
N SER A 52 13.13 -3.47 22.19
CA SER A 52 11.78 -3.24 22.77
C SER A 52 10.72 -3.04 21.69
N GLY A 53 11.03 -2.26 20.64
CA GLY A 53 10.17 -2.08 19.47
C GLY A 53 10.74 -2.66 18.17
N LEU A 54 9.86 -2.98 17.20
CA LEU A 54 10.23 -3.35 15.83
C LEU A 54 9.41 -2.56 14.81
N ALA A 55 10.04 -2.16 13.71
CA ALA A 55 9.32 -1.66 12.54
C ALA A 55 9.95 -2.19 11.24
N LEU A 56 9.13 -2.66 10.31
CA LEU A 56 9.60 -2.98 8.96
C LEU A 56 9.99 -1.71 8.20
N SER A 57 11.16 -1.71 7.57
CA SER A 57 11.57 -0.61 6.69
C SER A 57 10.57 -0.43 5.55
N SER A 58 10.19 0.82 5.31
CA SER A 58 9.29 1.22 4.23
C SER A 58 10.00 1.30 2.86
N TYR A 59 11.33 1.28 2.85
CA TYR A 59 12.16 1.30 1.64
C TYR A 59 12.73 -0.08 1.28
N ASP A 60 13.14 -0.88 2.27
CA ASP A 60 13.83 -2.15 2.09
C ASP A 60 13.20 -3.21 3.01
N PRO A 61 12.27 -4.05 2.52
CA PRO A 61 11.56 -5.02 3.37
C PRO A 61 12.46 -6.14 3.94
N SER A 62 13.76 -6.14 3.62
CA SER A 62 14.76 -7.00 4.29
C SER A 62 15.34 -6.38 5.56
N LEU A 63 15.12 -5.08 5.79
CA LEU A 63 15.61 -4.32 6.93
C LEU A 63 14.53 -4.18 8.01
N LEU A 64 14.88 -4.47 9.25
CA LEU A 64 14.06 -4.17 10.43
C LEU A 64 14.70 -3.05 11.23
N TRP A 65 13.91 -2.09 11.66
CA TRP A 65 14.32 -1.10 12.65
C TRP A 65 13.97 -1.59 14.05
N THR A 66 14.84 -1.29 15.00
CA THR A 66 14.60 -1.54 16.43
C THR A 66 15.28 -0.47 17.29
N HIS A 67 14.95 -0.40 18.57
CA HIS A 67 15.64 0.38 19.58
C HIS A 67 15.80 -0.44 20.85
N ASN A 68 16.73 -0.01 21.70
CA ASN A 68 16.79 -0.53 23.06
C ASN A 68 15.69 0.12 23.91
N ASP A 69 15.28 -0.59 24.96
CA ASP A 69 14.42 -0.10 26.02
C ASP A 69 15.08 1.05 26.84
N SER A 70 14.45 1.43 27.95
CA SER A 70 14.87 2.43 28.91
C SER A 70 16.37 2.43 29.24
N GLY A 71 16.98 3.63 29.25
CA GLY A 71 18.37 3.84 29.64
C GLY A 71 19.40 3.85 28.50
N ASP A 72 19.01 3.61 27.24
CA ASP A 72 19.89 3.89 26.08
C ASP A 72 19.82 5.37 25.64
N SER A 73 20.74 5.74 24.75
CA SER A 73 20.68 6.99 23.99
C SER A 73 19.51 6.99 22.97
N PRO A 74 19.01 8.16 22.54
CA PRO A 74 17.87 8.25 21.63
C PRO A 74 18.25 7.85 20.20
N ARG A 75 18.41 6.56 19.97
CA ARG A 75 18.86 5.98 18.70
C ARG A 75 18.08 4.74 18.32
N ILE A 76 17.99 4.49 17.02
CA ILE A 76 17.41 3.29 16.44
C ILE A 76 18.44 2.57 15.56
N PHE A 77 18.30 1.27 15.40
CA PHE A 77 19.20 0.39 14.66
C PHE A 77 18.45 -0.24 13.49
N GLY A 78 18.97 -0.05 12.28
CA GLY A 78 18.51 -0.75 11.08
C GLY A 78 19.29 -2.05 10.95
N VAL A 79 18.61 -3.19 11.06
CA VAL A 79 19.21 -4.53 11.13
C VAL A 79 18.85 -5.33 9.88
N THR A 80 19.85 -5.85 9.19
CA THR A 80 19.68 -6.64 7.96
C THR A 80 19.10 -8.03 8.25
N GLN A 81 18.70 -8.75 7.20
CA GLN A 81 18.28 -10.15 7.30
C GLN A 81 19.35 -11.07 7.92
N SER A 82 20.64 -10.72 7.85
CA SER A 82 21.70 -11.48 8.51
C SER A 82 21.81 -11.21 10.01
N GLY A 83 21.04 -10.24 10.54
CA GLY A 83 21.11 -9.86 11.95
C GLY A 83 22.18 -8.83 12.30
N ALA A 84 22.82 -8.23 11.30
CA ALA A 84 23.87 -7.22 11.46
C ALA A 84 23.28 -5.80 11.36
N VAL A 85 23.84 -4.86 12.12
CA VAL A 85 23.46 -3.44 12.03
C VAL A 85 23.99 -2.85 10.71
N LYS A 86 23.08 -2.39 9.86
CA LYS A 86 23.34 -1.60 8.64
C LYS A 86 23.54 -0.12 8.96
N ALA A 87 22.75 0.41 9.89
CA ALA A 87 22.78 1.81 10.27
C ALA A 87 22.32 2.02 11.72
N THR A 88 22.89 3.03 12.37
CA THR A 88 22.44 3.54 13.68
C THR A 88 22.04 5.00 13.52
N LEU A 89 20.74 5.29 13.67
CA LEU A 89 20.22 6.66 13.55
C LEU A 89 19.98 7.23 14.94
N THR A 90 20.67 8.31 15.29
CA THR A 90 20.39 9.08 16.50
C THR A 90 19.34 10.14 16.19
N LEU A 91 18.25 10.18 16.94
CA LEU A 91 17.18 11.16 16.75
C LEU A 91 17.61 12.50 17.34
N GLY A 92 17.82 13.49 16.46
CA GLY A 92 18.24 14.83 16.83
C GLY A 92 17.18 15.54 17.68
N GLY A 93 17.58 16.05 18.84
CA GLY A 93 16.70 16.75 19.78
C GLY A 93 15.80 15.84 20.61
N ALA A 94 15.92 14.52 20.47
CA ALA A 94 15.17 13.56 21.28
C ALA A 94 15.87 13.26 22.61
N SER A 95 15.06 12.78 23.56
CA SER A 95 15.50 12.19 24.82
C SER A 95 14.90 10.79 24.91
N ALA A 96 15.62 9.85 25.52
CA ALA A 96 15.14 8.50 25.78
C ALA A 96 15.02 8.31 27.29
N ARG A 97 13.83 8.60 27.83
CA ARG A 97 13.51 8.36 29.23
C ARG A 97 13.01 6.93 29.43
N ASP A 98 11.99 6.54 28.68
CA ASP A 98 11.35 5.22 28.79
C ASP A 98 10.80 4.81 27.40
N TRP A 99 11.69 4.38 26.52
CA TRP A 99 11.37 4.07 25.12
C TRP A 99 10.87 2.64 24.99
N GLU A 100 9.62 2.47 24.59
CA GLU A 100 8.95 1.17 24.64
C GLU A 100 8.78 0.56 23.26
N ASP A 101 8.15 1.28 22.33
CA ASP A 101 7.77 0.69 21.05
C ASP A 101 7.93 1.68 19.88
N MET A 102 7.97 1.12 18.68
CA MET A 102 8.11 1.87 17.44
C MET A 102 7.23 1.31 16.33
N SER A 103 6.83 2.17 15.40
CA SER A 103 5.97 1.77 14.27
C SER A 103 6.41 2.47 12.99
N ALA A 104 6.32 1.75 11.87
CA ALA A 104 6.31 2.39 10.57
C ALA A 104 4.95 3.07 10.36
N GLY A 105 4.97 4.23 9.71
CA GLY A 105 3.80 5.03 9.37
C GLY A 105 3.82 5.46 7.90
N PRO A 106 2.86 6.29 7.48
CA PRO A 106 2.79 6.75 6.10
C PRO A 106 3.97 7.59 5.70
N ASN A 107 4.16 7.72 4.39
CA ASN A 107 5.15 8.63 3.81
C ASN A 107 6.57 8.38 4.30
N HIS A 108 6.94 7.09 4.45
CA HIS A 108 8.25 6.67 4.96
C HIS A 108 8.59 7.25 6.34
N THR A 109 7.58 7.37 7.21
CA THR A 109 7.78 7.88 8.58
C THR A 109 8.03 6.72 9.53
N LEU A 110 9.03 6.85 10.39
CA LEU A 110 9.20 6.01 11.57
C LEU A 110 8.73 6.79 12.80
N TRP A 111 8.02 6.12 13.68
CA TRP A 111 7.53 6.65 14.94
C TRP A 111 8.16 5.89 16.10
N VAL A 112 8.60 6.58 17.13
CA VAL A 112 9.25 5.99 18.31
C VAL A 112 8.63 6.57 19.58
N GLY A 113 8.19 5.72 20.49
CA GLY A 113 7.45 6.09 21.68
C GLY A 113 8.33 6.12 22.93
N ASP A 114 8.46 7.29 23.53
CA ASP A 114 8.89 7.44 24.93
C ASP A 114 7.63 7.49 25.80
N ILE A 115 7.07 6.31 26.05
CA ILE A 115 5.70 6.11 26.53
C ILE A 115 5.58 5.30 27.82
N GLY A 116 6.67 4.66 28.27
CA GLY A 116 6.72 3.91 29.51
C GLY A 116 6.53 4.79 30.74
N ASP A 117 5.85 4.27 31.74
CA ASP A 117 5.60 4.93 33.03
C ASP A 117 5.10 3.95 34.10
N ASN A 118 5.90 2.97 34.53
CA ASN A 118 5.43 1.96 35.49
C ASN A 118 4.89 2.54 36.81
N ALA A 119 5.24 3.80 37.14
CA ALA A 119 4.79 4.50 38.34
C ALA A 119 3.55 5.40 38.10
N GLU A 120 3.02 5.47 36.87
CA GLU A 120 1.90 6.32 36.46
C GLU A 120 2.05 7.77 36.97
N SER A 121 3.25 8.30 36.80
CA SER A 121 3.69 9.60 37.32
C SER A 121 3.79 10.68 36.25
N ARG A 122 3.84 10.29 34.97
CA ARG A 122 4.01 11.16 33.80
C ARG A 122 2.65 11.67 33.35
N THR A 123 2.38 12.95 33.62
CA THR A 123 1.20 13.65 33.11
C THR A 123 1.20 13.79 31.58
N SER A 124 2.34 13.54 30.93
CA SER A 124 2.45 13.45 29.47
C SER A 124 3.58 12.53 29.03
N ILE A 125 3.36 11.89 27.88
CA ILE A 125 4.31 11.02 27.19
C ILE A 125 4.76 11.67 25.88
N GLN A 126 5.83 11.13 25.29
CA GLN A 126 6.45 11.72 24.11
C GLN A 126 6.48 10.71 22.99
N VAL A 127 6.18 11.17 21.78
CA VAL A 127 6.40 10.38 20.58
C VAL A 127 7.25 11.20 19.63
N TYR A 128 8.22 10.54 19.00
CA TYR A 128 9.10 11.13 18.00
C TYR A 128 8.76 10.58 16.63
N SER A 129 8.73 11.45 15.62
CA SER A 129 8.69 11.04 14.23
C SER A 129 9.97 11.42 13.49
N LEU A 130 10.40 10.58 12.57
CA LEU A 130 11.47 10.87 11.63
C LEU A 130 11.12 10.31 10.25
N THR A 131 11.63 10.93 9.20
CA THR A 131 11.61 10.33 7.87
C THR A 131 12.70 9.28 7.79
N GLU A 132 12.33 8.05 7.44
CA GLU A 132 13.25 6.97 7.16
C GLU A 132 14.20 7.38 6.01
N PRO A 133 15.52 7.26 6.16
CA PRO A 133 16.43 7.48 5.04
C PRO A 133 16.33 6.31 4.05
N ALA A 134 16.12 6.61 2.76
CA ALA A 134 16.04 5.58 1.71
C ALA A 134 17.31 4.71 1.58
N ALA A 135 18.47 5.28 1.89
CA ALA A 135 19.75 4.58 1.98
C ALA A 135 20.35 4.89 3.36
N PRO A 136 19.94 4.17 4.41
CA PRO A 136 20.32 4.52 5.77
C PRO A 136 21.81 4.29 6.01
N THR A 137 22.46 5.33 6.51
CA THR A 137 23.83 5.31 7.04
C THR A 137 23.80 5.83 8.47
N SER A 138 24.76 5.40 9.29
CA SER A 138 24.79 5.82 10.70
C SER A 138 25.02 7.32 10.84
N GLY A 139 24.26 7.97 11.70
CA GLY A 139 24.34 9.42 11.92
C GLY A 139 23.17 9.98 12.72
N THR A 140 23.18 11.30 12.92
CA THR A 140 22.07 12.01 13.55
C THR A 140 21.07 12.45 12.48
N VAL A 141 19.79 12.19 12.71
CA VAL A 141 18.70 12.55 11.81
C VAL A 141 17.74 13.53 12.49
N PRO A 142 17.16 14.49 11.75
CA PRO A 142 16.11 15.35 12.30
C PRO A 142 14.93 14.51 12.80
N SER A 143 14.38 14.88 13.95
CA SER A 143 13.16 14.28 14.50
C SER A 143 12.18 15.36 14.94
N THR A 144 10.88 15.08 14.84
CA THR A 144 9.82 15.93 15.39
C THR A 144 9.31 15.30 16.67
N ARG A 145 9.26 16.08 17.75
CA ARG A 145 8.72 15.65 19.04
C ARG A 145 7.26 16.07 19.17
N TYR A 146 6.41 15.14 19.59
CA TYR A 146 5.02 15.39 19.96
C TYR A 146 4.82 15.09 21.45
N THR A 147 4.05 15.94 22.11
CA THR A 147 3.63 15.72 23.51
C THR A 147 2.21 15.18 23.51
N LEU A 148 1.99 14.06 24.17
CA LEU A 148 0.69 13.40 24.27
C LEU A 148 0.28 13.26 25.74
N ALA A 149 -1.02 13.30 26.03
CA ALA A 149 -1.55 13.05 27.36
C ALA A 149 -2.85 12.26 27.26
N PHE A 150 -3.01 11.22 28.07
CA PHE A 150 -4.26 10.48 28.18
C PHE A 150 -5.35 11.36 28.81
N GLU A 151 -6.58 11.22 28.32
CA GLU A 151 -7.71 12.02 28.78
C GLU A 151 -8.10 11.76 30.25
N ASP A 152 -7.77 10.59 30.79
CA ASP A 152 -8.19 10.10 32.11
C ASP A 152 -7.05 10.01 33.14
N GLY A 153 -5.87 10.56 32.82
CA GLY A 153 -4.72 10.64 33.73
C GLY A 153 -3.51 9.82 33.26
N PRO A 154 -2.40 9.83 34.01
CA PRO A 154 -1.20 9.06 33.65
C PRO A 154 -1.48 7.55 33.54
N HIS A 155 -0.86 6.89 32.57
CA HIS A 155 -0.90 5.43 32.40
C HIS A 155 0.47 4.91 31.99
N ASN A 156 0.82 3.70 32.42
CA ASN A 156 1.92 2.94 31.84
C ASN A 156 1.51 2.41 30.46
N ALA A 157 2.27 2.69 29.41
CA ALA A 157 1.99 2.21 28.06
C ALA A 157 3.24 1.69 27.38
N GLU A 158 3.09 0.59 26.65
CA GLU A 158 4.24 -0.13 26.08
C GLU A 158 3.99 -0.56 24.64
N THR A 159 3.06 0.12 23.97
CA THR A 159 2.78 -0.18 22.58
C THR A 159 2.40 1.07 21.84
N LEU A 160 3.04 1.24 20.70
CA LEU A 160 2.84 2.34 19.79
C LEU A 160 2.52 1.77 18.43
N MET A 161 1.31 2.01 17.95
CA MET A 161 0.90 1.56 16.62
C MET A 161 0.49 2.76 15.78
N VAL A 162 0.87 2.78 14.51
CA VAL A 162 0.36 3.75 13.56
C VAL A 162 -0.46 3.03 12.52
N ASN A 163 -1.74 3.40 12.42
CA ASN A 163 -2.58 2.80 11.40
C ASN A 163 -2.04 3.20 10.02
N PRO A 164 -1.65 2.23 9.18
CA PRO A 164 -0.97 2.50 7.93
C PRO A 164 -1.94 3.11 6.92
N ALA A 165 -3.24 2.82 7.04
CA ALA A 165 -4.29 3.67 6.50
C ALA A 165 -4.16 5.05 7.08
N THR A 166 -4.60 5.21 8.31
CA THR A 166 -5.01 6.55 8.73
C THR A 166 -3.90 7.51 9.10
N GLY A 167 -2.65 7.03 9.15
CA GLY A 167 -1.56 7.74 9.79
C GLY A 167 -1.84 8.02 11.27
N ARG A 168 -2.96 7.52 11.79
CA ARG A 168 -3.42 7.83 13.13
C ARG A 168 -2.70 6.93 14.12
N LEU A 169 -2.20 7.56 15.16
CA LEU A 169 -1.41 6.94 16.20
C LEU A 169 -2.33 6.39 17.29
N TYR A 170 -1.96 5.20 17.78
CA TYR A 170 -2.60 4.52 18.88
C TYR A 170 -1.54 4.15 19.92
N VAL A 171 -1.93 4.24 21.19
CA VAL A 171 -1.09 3.87 22.34
C VAL A 171 -1.87 2.85 23.16
N VAL A 172 -1.23 1.75 23.57
CA VAL A 172 -1.88 0.70 24.39
C VAL A 172 -1.23 0.60 25.76
N THR A 173 -2.05 0.61 26.80
CA THR A 173 -1.58 0.55 28.19
C THR A 173 -1.21 -0.86 28.63
N LYS A 174 -0.22 -0.96 29.52
CA LYS A 174 0.23 -2.22 30.12
C LYS A 174 -0.20 -2.31 31.58
N GLU A 175 -1.38 -2.87 31.78
CA GLU A 175 -1.93 -3.10 33.13
C GLU A 175 -1.29 -4.33 33.80
N LEU A 176 -0.65 -4.11 34.94
CA LEU A 176 0.09 -5.15 35.66
C LEU A 176 -0.74 -5.85 36.77
N ASN A 177 -1.80 -5.20 37.25
CA ASN A 177 -2.60 -5.63 38.41
C ASN A 177 -3.76 -6.58 38.08
N GLY A 178 -3.69 -7.27 36.94
CA GLY A 178 -4.70 -8.26 36.52
C GLY A 178 -5.97 -7.66 35.90
N GLY A 179 -6.01 -6.35 35.69
CA GLY A 179 -7.06 -5.66 34.93
C GLY A 179 -6.80 -5.63 33.41
N PRO A 180 -7.81 -5.28 32.59
CA PRO A 180 -7.63 -5.11 31.16
C PRO A 180 -6.88 -3.80 30.85
N GLY A 181 -5.93 -3.86 29.92
CA GLY A 181 -5.36 -2.67 29.29
C GLY A 181 -6.38 -1.90 28.46
N ALA A 182 -5.96 -0.77 27.93
CA ALA A 182 -6.80 0.11 27.13
C ALA A 182 -6.08 0.58 25.87
N ILE A 183 -6.85 0.70 24.79
CA ILE A 183 -6.38 1.23 23.50
C ILE A 183 -6.80 2.69 23.45
N TYR A 184 -5.81 3.57 23.38
CA TYR A 184 -6.00 5.00 23.20
C TYR A 184 -5.66 5.42 21.79
N GLN A 185 -6.39 6.40 21.28
CA GLN A 185 -6.24 6.95 19.95
C GLN A 185 -5.86 8.42 20.06
N ALA A 186 -4.86 8.84 19.28
CA ALA A 186 -4.45 10.24 19.20
C ALA A 186 -5.34 11.02 18.20
N PRO A 187 -5.29 12.37 18.22
CA PRO A 187 -5.95 13.18 17.20
C PRO A 187 -5.49 12.80 15.79
N ALA A 188 -6.35 13.05 14.79
CA ALA A 188 -6.06 12.77 13.38
C ALA A 188 -4.73 13.39 12.91
N THR A 189 -4.47 14.59 13.38
CA THR A 189 -3.27 15.37 13.07
C THR A 189 -2.63 15.78 14.38
N LEU A 190 -1.39 15.36 14.59
CA LEU A 190 -0.63 15.78 15.77
C LEU A 190 -0.04 17.17 15.58
N ASN A 191 -0.15 17.99 16.62
CA ASN A 191 0.47 19.31 16.67
C ASN A 191 1.73 19.24 17.56
N PRO A 192 2.93 19.56 17.05
CA PRO A 192 4.17 19.52 17.84
C PRO A 192 4.25 20.64 18.88
N SER A 193 3.43 21.69 18.75
CA SER A 193 3.45 22.88 19.61
C SER A 193 2.46 22.80 20.78
N THR A 194 1.60 21.79 20.83
CA THR A 194 0.58 21.62 21.88
C THR A 194 0.56 20.19 22.40
N THR A 195 -0.04 19.99 23.57
CA THR A 195 -0.36 18.65 24.05
C THR A 195 -1.49 18.06 23.21
N ASN A 196 -1.31 16.83 22.74
CA ASN A 196 -2.29 16.09 21.97
C ASN A 196 -3.01 15.11 22.91
N THR A 197 -4.32 15.23 23.05
CA THR A 197 -5.09 14.37 23.96
C THR A 197 -5.36 13.01 23.35
N LEU A 198 -4.99 11.95 24.07
CA LEU A 198 -5.28 10.56 23.77
C LEU A 198 -6.64 10.16 24.35
N VAL A 199 -7.53 9.66 23.50
CA VAL A 199 -8.90 9.25 23.87
C VAL A 199 -9.01 7.74 23.87
N LYS A 200 -9.65 7.17 24.89
CA LYS A 200 -9.85 5.73 25.02
C LYS A 200 -10.90 5.25 24.00
N VAL A 201 -10.50 4.33 23.13
CA VAL A 201 -11.36 3.81 22.04
C VAL A 201 -11.60 2.31 22.13
N GLY A 202 -10.89 1.60 23.00
CA GLY A 202 -10.98 0.15 23.09
C GLY A 202 -10.38 -0.43 24.35
N THR A 203 -10.55 -1.75 24.50
CA THR A 203 -9.94 -2.53 25.58
C THR A 203 -8.89 -3.47 25.02
N ALA A 204 -7.85 -3.69 25.80
CA ALA A 204 -6.81 -4.66 25.53
C ALA A 204 -6.71 -5.66 26.68
N PRO A 205 -6.19 -6.88 26.46
CA PRO A 205 -5.67 -7.69 27.55
C PRO A 205 -4.71 -6.90 28.44
N GLY A 206 -4.56 -7.29 29.70
CA GLY A 206 -3.48 -6.75 30.52
C GLY A 206 -2.11 -7.22 29.99
N ARG A 207 -1.04 -6.57 30.43
CA ARG A 207 0.36 -6.96 30.12
C ARG A 207 0.71 -6.98 28.62
N ILE A 208 0.12 -6.09 27.82
CA ILE A 208 0.55 -5.88 26.43
C ILE A 208 1.98 -5.32 26.43
N THR A 209 2.80 -5.78 25.49
CA THR A 209 4.22 -5.41 25.34
C THR A 209 4.57 -4.87 23.96
N ALA A 210 3.79 -5.18 22.92
CA ALA A 210 3.89 -4.52 21.63
C ALA A 210 2.61 -4.74 20.81
N GLY A 211 2.54 -4.00 19.70
CA GLY A 211 1.57 -4.24 18.67
C GLY A 211 1.95 -3.56 17.38
N ASP A 212 1.31 -3.96 16.30
CA ASP A 212 1.44 -3.29 15.01
C ASP A 212 0.15 -3.48 14.22
N PHE A 213 -0.16 -2.50 13.36
CA PHE A 213 -1.25 -2.67 12.41
C PHE A 213 -0.79 -3.59 11.29
N ALA A 214 -1.72 -4.45 10.86
CA ALA A 214 -1.53 -5.20 9.64
C ALA A 214 -1.36 -4.21 8.47
N PRO A 215 -0.66 -4.61 7.39
CA PRO A 215 -0.45 -3.74 6.26
C PRO A 215 -1.78 -3.15 5.82
N ASP A 216 -2.82 -3.93 5.57
CA ASP A 216 -4.16 -3.43 5.21
C ASP A 216 -4.87 -2.49 6.22
N GLY A 217 -4.27 -2.11 7.34
CA GLY A 217 -4.82 -1.16 8.30
C GLY A 217 -6.19 -1.53 8.88
N ALA A 218 -6.74 -2.67 8.50
CA ALA A 218 -8.07 -3.17 8.83
C ALA A 218 -8.00 -4.13 10.01
N SER A 219 -6.83 -4.69 10.27
CA SER A 219 -6.55 -5.48 11.45
C SER A 219 -5.26 -5.02 12.13
N PHE A 220 -5.08 -5.40 13.38
CA PHE A 220 -3.83 -5.22 14.10
C PHE A 220 -3.62 -6.39 15.05
N MET A 221 -2.38 -6.59 15.45
CA MET A 221 -2.03 -7.61 16.41
C MET A 221 -1.40 -6.94 17.62
N LEU A 222 -1.92 -7.25 18.80
CA LEU A 222 -1.25 -6.97 20.07
C LEU A 222 -0.58 -8.24 20.57
N ARG A 223 0.45 -8.08 21.39
CA ARG A 223 1.08 -9.21 22.08
C ARG A 223 1.31 -8.92 23.54
N THR A 224 1.30 -9.98 24.35
CA THR A 224 2.08 -10.05 25.58
C THR A 224 3.40 -10.77 25.31
N GLN A 225 4.17 -11.04 26.36
CA GLN A 225 5.33 -11.92 26.30
C GLN A 225 5.03 -13.31 25.70
N THR A 226 3.82 -13.85 25.91
CA THR A 226 3.51 -15.26 25.59
C THR A 226 2.25 -15.48 24.73
N ARG A 227 1.47 -14.43 24.45
CA ARG A 227 0.19 -14.50 23.73
C ARG A 227 0.07 -13.39 22.71
N GLY A 228 -0.58 -13.69 21.60
CA GLY A 228 -0.94 -12.75 20.55
C GLY A 228 -2.44 -12.58 20.47
N TYR A 229 -2.90 -11.39 20.10
CA TYR A 229 -4.30 -11.03 20.04
C TYR A 229 -4.55 -10.31 18.73
N LEU A 230 -5.22 -10.98 17.79
CA LEU A 230 -5.55 -10.43 16.48
C LEU A 230 -6.91 -9.72 16.55
N TYR A 231 -6.90 -8.42 16.28
CA TYR A 231 -8.08 -7.57 16.26
C TYR A 231 -8.52 -7.27 14.83
N SER A 232 -9.83 -7.32 14.58
CA SER A 232 -10.45 -6.83 13.34
C SER A 232 -11.01 -5.41 13.46
N SER A 233 -11.02 -4.83 14.66
CA SER A 233 -11.34 -3.43 14.94
C SER A 233 -10.91 -3.07 16.37
N VAL A 234 -10.72 -1.78 16.68
CA VAL A 234 -10.26 -1.32 18.01
C VAL A 234 -11.27 -1.57 19.14
N THR A 235 -12.55 -1.70 18.81
CA THR A 235 -13.63 -2.04 19.75
C THR A 235 -13.96 -3.53 19.76
N GLY A 236 -13.35 -4.32 18.87
CA GLY A 236 -13.65 -5.73 18.68
C GLY A 236 -13.04 -6.64 19.75
N THR A 237 -13.63 -7.82 19.92
CA THR A 237 -13.02 -8.90 20.71
C THR A 237 -11.93 -9.58 19.88
N PRO A 238 -10.68 -9.70 20.37
CA PRO A 238 -9.61 -10.28 19.59
C PRO A 238 -9.69 -11.81 19.51
N LYS A 239 -9.11 -12.36 18.44
CA LYS A 239 -8.77 -13.78 18.36
C LYS A 239 -7.41 -14.01 19.03
N GLU A 240 -7.36 -14.84 20.07
CA GLU A 240 -6.10 -15.23 20.70
C GLU A 240 -5.31 -16.22 19.84
N ILE A 241 -3.99 -16.02 19.77
CA ILE A 241 -3.02 -16.84 19.05
C ILE A 241 -1.88 -17.19 20.01
N VAL A 242 -1.48 -18.46 20.04
CA VAL A 242 -0.29 -18.87 20.80
C VAL A 242 0.95 -18.38 20.09
N LEU A 243 1.79 -17.62 20.80
CA LEU A 243 3.09 -17.19 20.30
C LEU A 243 4.15 -18.28 20.53
N PRO A 244 5.27 -18.25 19.79
CA PRO A 244 6.42 -19.11 20.08
C PRO A 244 6.86 -18.93 21.54
N SER A 245 7.35 -20.02 22.16
CA SER A 245 8.00 -19.92 23.45
C SER A 245 9.33 -19.17 23.28
N MET A 246 9.37 -17.94 23.75
CA MET A 246 10.52 -17.03 23.68
C MET A 246 10.94 -16.60 25.09
N GLY A 247 12.00 -15.80 25.19
CA GLY A 247 12.34 -15.07 26.42
C GLY A 247 11.30 -13.97 26.72
N GLN A 248 11.76 -12.83 27.23
CA GLN A 248 10.89 -11.65 27.38
C GLN A 248 10.54 -11.10 26.01
N GLY A 249 9.37 -11.49 25.53
CA GLY A 249 8.91 -11.13 24.22
C GLY A 249 8.31 -9.73 24.20
N GLU A 250 9.07 -8.78 23.69
CA GLU A 250 8.71 -7.36 23.80
C GLU A 250 8.29 -6.77 22.45
N SER A 251 8.93 -7.10 21.32
CA SER A 251 8.62 -6.43 20.05
C SER A 251 7.74 -7.22 19.05
N LEU A 252 7.00 -6.50 18.19
CA LEU A 252 6.18 -7.04 17.10
C LEU A 252 6.14 -6.07 15.92
N THR A 253 6.23 -6.56 14.67
CA THR A 253 5.85 -5.78 13.48
C THR A 253 5.31 -6.69 12.39
N TYR A 254 4.40 -6.20 11.55
CA TYR A 254 3.95 -6.93 10.38
C TYR A 254 5.00 -6.98 9.26
N SER A 255 4.96 -8.06 8.47
CA SER A 255 5.60 -8.11 7.16
C SER A 255 4.86 -7.20 6.17
N THR A 256 5.30 -7.13 4.92
CA THR A 256 4.53 -6.54 3.81
C THR A 256 3.16 -7.20 3.55
N THR A 257 2.83 -8.29 4.25
CA THR A 257 1.56 -9.01 4.16
C THR A 257 0.96 -9.21 5.54
N VAL A 258 -0.37 -9.17 5.61
CA VAL A 258 -1.20 -9.49 6.79
C VAL A 258 -1.01 -10.89 7.35
N SER A 259 -0.48 -11.80 6.53
CA SER A 259 -0.34 -13.22 6.87
C SER A 259 0.91 -13.51 7.69
N ARG A 260 1.80 -12.52 7.88
CA ARG A 260 3.08 -12.73 8.53
C ARG A 260 3.47 -11.56 9.42
N VAL A 261 3.94 -11.89 10.62
CA VAL A 261 4.55 -10.94 11.57
C VAL A 261 5.97 -11.36 11.90
N TYR A 262 6.77 -10.40 12.32
CA TYR A 262 8.06 -10.57 12.98
C TYR A 262 7.88 -10.32 14.48
N LEU A 263 8.46 -11.20 15.29
CA LEU A 263 8.34 -11.21 16.75
C LEU A 263 9.75 -11.22 17.35
N GLY A 264 10.07 -10.22 18.15
CA GLY A 264 11.34 -10.14 18.86
C GLY A 264 11.21 -10.46 20.35
N GLN A 265 12.37 -10.44 21.00
CA GLN A 265 12.51 -10.55 22.45
C GLN A 265 13.71 -9.72 22.90
N GLU A 266 13.74 -9.38 24.17
CA GLU A 266 14.90 -8.77 24.82
C GLU A 266 16.08 -9.73 24.97
N GLY A 267 17.22 -9.14 25.31
CA GLY A 267 18.48 -9.82 25.55
C GLY A 267 19.48 -9.63 24.42
N ALA A 268 20.77 -9.67 24.77
CA ALA A 268 21.84 -9.68 23.79
C ALA A 268 21.76 -10.95 22.93
N ASN A 269 22.04 -10.83 21.62
CA ASN A 269 21.91 -11.93 20.66
C ASN A 269 20.49 -12.50 20.59
N SER A 270 19.47 -11.65 20.76
CA SER A 270 18.08 -12.08 20.74
C SER A 270 17.62 -12.53 19.34
N PRO A 271 16.87 -13.64 19.24
CA PRO A 271 16.25 -14.05 18.00
C PRO A 271 15.03 -13.17 17.67
N VAL A 272 14.84 -12.92 16.37
CA VAL A 272 13.58 -12.47 15.80
C VAL A 272 13.00 -13.64 15.00
N TYR A 273 11.75 -13.99 15.28
CA TYR A 273 11.02 -15.03 14.58
C TYR A 273 10.05 -14.43 13.58
N SER A 274 9.86 -15.10 12.44
CA SER A 274 8.71 -14.84 11.58
C SER A 274 7.63 -15.87 11.87
N MET A 275 6.38 -15.44 12.00
CA MET A 275 5.24 -16.29 12.33
C MET A 275 4.06 -16.00 11.40
N SER A 276 3.36 -17.06 10.99
CA SER A 276 2.06 -16.91 10.32
C SER A 276 1.00 -16.40 11.29
N THR A 277 0.21 -15.41 10.88
CA THR A 277 -0.94 -14.92 11.67
C THR A 277 -2.16 -15.83 11.56
N GLY A 278 -2.10 -16.87 10.72
CA GLY A 278 -3.24 -17.73 10.39
C GLY A 278 -4.27 -17.07 9.45
N VAL A 279 -4.08 -15.79 9.13
CA VAL A 279 -4.83 -15.10 8.08
C VAL A 279 -4.25 -15.52 6.72
N PRO A 280 -5.05 -16.04 5.78
CA PRO A 280 -4.56 -16.41 4.45
C PRO A 280 -3.83 -15.23 3.78
N SER A 281 -2.79 -15.49 2.99
CA SER A 281 -2.02 -14.47 2.22
C SER A 281 -2.83 -13.75 1.12
N GLY A 282 -4.12 -13.52 1.34
CA GLY A 282 -5.06 -12.82 0.44
C GLY A 282 -5.70 -11.57 1.04
N SER A 283 -5.42 -11.17 2.28
CA SER A 283 -5.73 -9.81 2.77
C SER A 283 -4.56 -8.85 2.56
N THR A 284 -4.90 -7.58 2.41
CA THR A 284 -4.28 -6.63 1.48
C THR A 284 -3.08 -5.87 2.07
N PRO A 285 -2.31 -5.10 1.27
CA PRO A 285 -1.35 -4.12 1.79
C PRO A 285 -2.04 -2.80 2.19
N ARG A 286 -1.40 -2.06 3.09
CA ARG A 286 -1.52 -0.61 3.41
C ARG A 286 -2.62 0.17 2.69
N PRO A 287 -3.77 0.49 3.32
CA PRO A 287 -4.63 1.58 2.90
C PRO A 287 -3.94 2.89 3.29
N ASP A 288 -4.51 4.03 2.91
CA ASP A 288 -4.25 5.38 3.45
C ASP A 288 -5.56 5.89 4.15
N PRO A 289 -5.61 7.04 4.88
CA PRO A 289 -6.69 7.39 5.80
C PRO A 289 -7.98 7.72 5.10
N GLU A 290 -9.11 7.24 5.63
CA GLU A 290 -10.43 7.83 5.34
C GLU A 290 -10.66 9.07 6.24
N PRO A 291 -11.25 10.18 5.75
CA PRO A 291 -11.44 11.41 6.50
C PRO A 291 -12.61 11.30 7.50
N THR A 292 -12.43 11.85 8.71
CA THR A 292 -13.48 11.95 9.74
C THR A 292 -14.56 12.95 9.28
N GLU A 293 -15.84 12.54 9.27
CA GLU A 293 -17.00 13.40 8.96
C GLU A 293 -17.37 14.36 10.11
N GLU A 294 -17.60 15.64 9.78
CA GLU A 294 -18.77 16.49 10.15
C GLU A 294 -18.56 17.94 9.61
N PRO A 295 -19.61 18.76 9.37
CA PRO A 295 -20.82 18.56 8.58
C PRO A 295 -20.83 19.44 7.29
N THR A 296 -21.63 19.01 6.31
CA THR A 296 -22.13 19.71 5.09
C THR A 296 -21.61 21.13 4.78
N GLU A 297 -20.74 21.24 3.76
CA GLU A 297 -20.90 22.14 2.60
C GLU A 297 -19.86 21.83 1.48
N GLU A 298 -20.35 21.68 0.25
CA GLU A 298 -19.65 21.62 -1.07
C GLU A 298 -18.65 20.48 -1.40
N PRO A 299 -18.52 20.10 -2.70
CA PRO A 299 -17.93 18.83 -3.14
C PRO A 299 -16.41 18.71 -2.88
N PRO A 300 -15.87 17.47 -2.80
CA PRO A 300 -14.53 17.22 -2.27
C PRO A 300 -13.44 17.85 -3.14
N THR A 301 -12.58 18.64 -2.49
CA THR A 301 -11.37 19.19 -3.10
C THR A 301 -10.34 18.08 -3.35
N THR A 302 -9.71 18.15 -4.52
CA THR A 302 -8.74 17.18 -5.06
C THR A 302 -7.58 16.88 -4.10
N PRO A 303 -7.11 15.62 -3.94
CA PRO A 303 -5.91 15.32 -3.14
C PRO A 303 -4.66 16.01 -3.70
N THR A 304 -3.84 16.63 -2.84
CA THR A 304 -2.71 17.50 -3.21
C THR A 304 -1.35 16.78 -3.34
N GLY A 305 -1.33 15.44 -3.43
CA GLY A 305 -0.12 14.61 -3.35
C GLY A 305 0.35 13.92 -4.64
N PHE A 306 -0.23 14.22 -5.81
CA PHE A 306 0.09 13.50 -7.06
C PHE A 306 1.20 14.14 -7.88
N GLY A 307 1.99 13.29 -8.52
CA GLY A 307 3.02 13.67 -9.48
C GLY A 307 4.34 14.09 -8.84
N PRO A 308 5.23 14.72 -9.61
CA PRO A 308 6.57 15.04 -9.15
C PRO A 308 6.56 16.14 -8.10
N VAL A 309 7.34 15.92 -7.04
CA VAL A 309 7.60 16.89 -5.97
C VAL A 309 9.02 17.43 -6.09
N ALA A 310 9.25 18.66 -5.64
CA ALA A 310 10.60 19.23 -5.67
C ALA A 310 11.55 18.39 -4.81
N ARG A 311 12.68 17.95 -5.39
CA ARG A 311 13.70 17.16 -4.68
C ARG A 311 15.10 17.65 -5.02
N SER A 312 15.99 17.58 -4.03
CA SER A 312 17.43 17.71 -4.22
C SER A 312 18.03 16.42 -4.77
N ALA A 313 19.25 16.52 -5.32
CA ALA A 313 19.99 15.35 -5.78
C ALA A 313 20.19 14.32 -4.65
N PRO A 314 20.19 13.02 -4.97
CA PRO A 314 20.36 11.97 -3.98
C PRO A 314 21.77 12.00 -3.38
N ALA A 315 21.89 11.61 -2.11
CA ALA A 315 23.17 11.54 -1.39
C ALA A 315 24.03 10.32 -1.81
N THR A 316 23.47 9.38 -2.57
CA THR A 316 24.18 8.21 -3.10
C THR A 316 24.93 8.55 -4.39
N PRO A 317 25.97 7.79 -4.77
CA PRO A 317 26.60 7.96 -6.07
C PRO A 317 25.56 7.84 -7.20
N PHE A 318 25.41 8.93 -7.96
CA PHE A 318 24.51 8.99 -9.11
C PHE A 318 25.28 9.34 -10.37
N VAL A 319 24.69 8.98 -11.50
CA VAL A 319 25.12 9.45 -12.82
C VAL A 319 24.12 10.49 -13.31
N THR A 320 24.55 11.43 -14.16
CA THR A 320 23.63 12.35 -14.83
C THR A 320 23.77 12.25 -16.34
N PRO A 321 22.73 12.54 -17.12
CA PRO A 321 22.82 12.55 -18.59
C PRO A 321 23.94 13.47 -19.13
N GLU A 322 24.22 14.59 -18.46
CA GLU A 322 25.22 15.58 -18.88
C GLU A 322 26.64 15.02 -18.87
N GLN A 323 26.96 14.12 -17.93
CA GLN A 323 28.26 13.43 -17.89
C GLN A 323 28.53 12.63 -19.17
N TYR A 324 27.47 12.27 -19.90
CA TYR A 324 27.51 11.50 -21.14
C TYR A 324 27.19 12.36 -22.38
N GLY A 325 27.14 13.68 -22.23
CA GLY A 325 27.01 14.65 -23.31
C GLY A 325 25.61 15.21 -23.53
N ALA A 326 24.62 14.88 -22.69
CA ALA A 326 23.29 15.45 -22.82
C ALA A 326 23.28 16.95 -22.50
N LYS A 327 22.45 17.73 -23.19
CA LYS A 327 22.28 19.16 -22.96
C LYS A 327 21.10 19.46 -22.05
N GLY A 328 20.01 18.73 -22.22
CA GLY A 328 18.76 18.93 -21.47
C GLY A 328 18.16 20.32 -21.70
N ASP A 329 18.31 20.86 -22.92
CA ASP A 329 17.85 22.20 -23.32
C ASP A 329 16.47 22.20 -24.00
N GLY A 330 15.86 21.03 -24.17
CA GLY A 330 14.56 20.83 -24.80
C GLY A 330 14.56 20.79 -26.32
N SER A 331 15.72 20.97 -26.96
CA SER A 331 15.88 21.06 -28.42
C SER A 331 16.92 20.09 -28.98
N THR A 332 18.07 19.94 -28.31
CA THR A 332 19.12 18.99 -28.66
C THR A 332 18.61 17.57 -28.43
N ASP A 333 18.76 16.70 -29.44
CA ASP A 333 18.45 15.27 -29.31
C ASP A 333 19.47 14.61 -28.35
N ASP A 334 19.01 14.35 -27.13
CA ASP A 334 19.79 13.81 -26.03
C ASP A 334 19.76 12.27 -26.00
N THR A 335 19.09 11.60 -26.95
CA THR A 335 18.84 10.15 -26.93
C THR A 335 20.09 9.32 -26.69
N VAL A 336 21.17 9.57 -27.45
CA VAL A 336 22.41 8.78 -27.36
C VAL A 336 23.10 9.00 -26.02
N ALA A 337 23.13 10.25 -25.54
CA ALA A 337 23.72 10.57 -24.25
C ALA A 337 22.91 9.99 -23.09
N MET A 338 21.58 10.08 -23.16
CA MET A 338 20.66 9.49 -22.19
C MET A 338 20.82 7.98 -22.11
N GLN A 339 20.88 7.27 -23.24
CA GLN A 339 21.08 5.82 -23.23
C GLN A 339 22.45 5.43 -22.64
N ARG A 340 23.52 6.18 -22.93
CA ARG A 340 24.84 5.95 -22.30
C ARG A 340 24.79 6.16 -20.80
N ALA A 341 24.10 7.21 -20.34
CA ALA A 341 23.93 7.48 -18.92
C ALA A 341 23.12 6.37 -18.22
N LEU A 342 22.03 5.89 -18.84
CA LEU A 342 21.26 4.74 -18.34
C LEU A 342 22.10 3.47 -18.23
N ASN A 343 22.91 3.16 -19.24
CA ASN A 343 23.80 2.00 -19.20
C ASN A 343 24.81 2.10 -18.06
N ALA A 344 25.33 3.30 -17.78
CA ALA A 344 26.24 3.55 -16.66
C ALA A 344 25.53 3.60 -15.29
N ALA A 345 24.21 3.82 -15.29
CA ALA A 345 23.36 3.83 -14.11
C ALA A 345 22.95 2.44 -13.63
N ALA A 346 23.29 1.36 -14.37
CA ALA A 346 22.98 0.01 -13.94
C ALA A 346 23.52 -0.27 -12.52
N GLY A 347 22.63 -0.67 -11.60
CA GLY A 347 22.96 -0.86 -10.17
C GLY A 347 23.05 0.43 -9.36
N LYS A 348 22.66 1.59 -9.91
CA LYS A 348 22.80 2.92 -9.34
C LYS A 348 21.59 3.80 -9.67
N THR A 349 21.68 5.07 -9.27
CA THR A 349 20.71 6.11 -9.64
C THR A 349 21.18 6.91 -10.86
N LEU A 350 20.32 7.02 -11.88
CA LEU A 350 20.36 8.09 -12.87
C LEU A 350 19.58 9.28 -12.30
N TRP A 351 20.27 10.37 -12.01
CA TRP A 351 19.67 11.61 -11.55
C TRP A 351 19.39 12.56 -12.73
N LEU A 352 18.16 13.06 -12.81
CA LEU A 352 17.72 14.09 -13.74
C LEU A 352 17.62 15.42 -12.99
N PRO A 353 18.57 16.37 -13.15
CA PRO A 353 18.54 17.65 -12.48
C PRO A 353 17.28 18.50 -12.76
N ALA A 354 17.01 19.46 -11.88
CA ALA A 354 15.94 20.44 -12.05
C ALA A 354 16.22 21.36 -13.25
N GLY A 355 15.16 21.83 -13.91
CA GLY A 355 15.25 22.78 -15.01
C GLY A 355 15.79 22.19 -16.32
N LYS A 356 15.80 20.85 -16.45
CA LYS A 356 16.29 20.14 -17.63
C LYS A 356 15.15 19.52 -18.40
N THR A 357 15.16 19.72 -19.71
CA THR A 357 14.29 18.98 -20.62
C THR A 357 15.12 18.22 -21.64
N TYR A 358 15.13 16.90 -21.54
CA TYR A 358 15.85 16.04 -22.48
C TYR A 358 14.94 15.67 -23.63
N SER A 359 15.31 16.06 -24.85
CA SER A 359 14.58 15.67 -26.07
C SER A 359 15.05 14.29 -26.50
N ILE A 360 14.12 13.33 -26.63
CA ILE A 360 14.41 11.92 -26.90
C ILE A 360 13.69 11.47 -28.16
N SER A 361 14.45 11.17 -29.22
CA SER A 361 13.93 10.75 -30.53
C SER A 361 13.74 9.24 -30.66
N LYS A 362 14.31 8.42 -29.77
CA LYS A 362 14.21 6.95 -29.82
C LYS A 362 13.86 6.35 -28.47
N THR A 363 13.31 5.14 -28.49
CA THR A 363 13.11 4.33 -27.28
C THR A 363 14.40 4.18 -26.48
N ILE A 364 14.33 4.43 -25.18
CA ILE A 364 15.44 4.24 -24.23
C ILE A 364 15.19 3.01 -23.36
N ALA A 365 16.25 2.27 -23.06
CA ALA A 365 16.21 1.05 -22.26
C ALA A 365 16.85 1.27 -20.88
N VAL A 366 16.10 0.96 -19.82
CA VAL A 366 16.52 1.06 -18.42
C VAL A 366 17.04 -0.30 -17.94
N PRO A 367 18.31 -0.42 -17.54
CA PRO A 367 18.86 -1.67 -17.00
C PRO A 367 18.17 -2.10 -15.70
N SER A 368 18.30 -3.39 -15.37
CA SER A 368 17.87 -3.89 -14.06
C SER A 368 18.64 -3.22 -12.91
N ASN A 369 18.05 -3.22 -11.70
CA ASN A 369 18.62 -2.60 -10.50
C ASN A 369 18.93 -1.11 -10.69
N THR A 370 18.10 -0.39 -11.44
CA THR A 370 18.33 1.01 -11.77
C THR A 370 17.22 1.88 -11.23
N THR A 371 17.60 2.97 -10.57
CA THR A 371 16.68 4.04 -10.19
C THR A 371 16.87 5.21 -11.15
N VAL A 372 15.82 5.60 -11.89
CA VAL A 372 15.77 6.88 -12.60
C VAL A 372 14.98 7.86 -11.73
N MET A 373 15.63 8.90 -11.26
CA MET A 373 15.08 9.85 -10.31
C MET A 373 15.24 11.28 -10.84
N GLY A 374 14.19 12.09 -10.78
CA GLY A 374 14.30 13.53 -11.07
C GLY A 374 14.13 14.44 -9.87
N ALA A 375 14.33 15.72 -10.13
CA ALA A 375 14.20 16.79 -9.15
C ALA A 375 12.78 17.35 -9.02
N GLY A 376 11.80 16.78 -9.71
CA GLY A 376 10.41 17.21 -9.72
C GLY A 376 9.93 17.60 -11.12
N LYS A 377 8.93 18.48 -11.18
CA LYS A 377 8.19 18.82 -12.42
C LYS A 377 9.04 19.47 -13.52
N THR A 378 10.22 19.98 -13.17
CA THR A 378 11.15 20.61 -14.12
C THR A 378 12.24 19.68 -14.64
N SER A 379 12.23 18.41 -14.22
CA SER A 379 13.02 17.33 -14.81
C SER A 379 12.16 16.61 -15.82
N VAL A 380 12.33 16.92 -17.11
CA VAL A 380 11.44 16.45 -18.17
C VAL A 380 12.22 15.58 -19.14
N MET A 381 11.68 14.42 -19.46
CA MET A 381 12.08 13.63 -20.60
C MET A 381 10.95 13.67 -21.62
N ARG A 382 11.19 14.34 -22.74
CA ARG A 382 10.21 14.55 -23.79
C ARG A 382 10.54 13.66 -24.97
N PHE A 383 9.63 12.79 -25.34
CA PHE A 383 9.75 12.01 -26.56
C PHE A 383 9.29 12.83 -27.76
N THR A 384 10.02 12.75 -28.87
CA THR A 384 9.60 13.36 -30.14
C THR A 384 9.01 12.28 -31.05
N TRP A 385 7.83 12.54 -31.61
CA TRP A 385 7.20 11.63 -32.56
C TRP A 385 7.90 11.68 -33.93
N THR A 386 8.16 10.50 -34.51
CA THR A 386 8.53 10.35 -35.92
C THR A 386 7.61 9.34 -36.55
N ALA A 387 6.83 9.69 -37.58
CA ALA A 387 6.05 8.72 -38.33
C ALA A 387 7.02 7.74 -39.04
N VAL A 388 7.08 6.47 -38.62
CA VAL A 388 7.94 5.46 -39.25
C VAL A 388 7.10 4.30 -39.80
N THR A 389 7.30 3.99 -41.08
CA THR A 389 6.50 3.07 -41.90
C THR A 389 7.02 1.62 -41.93
N THR A 390 7.82 1.17 -40.95
CA THR A 390 8.41 -0.18 -40.92
C THR A 390 7.81 -1.09 -39.84
N ALA A 391 7.94 -2.40 -40.05
CA ALA A 391 7.25 -3.48 -39.34
C ALA A 391 7.61 -3.69 -37.85
N ASP A 392 8.43 -2.84 -37.25
CA ASP A 392 8.52 -2.72 -35.79
C ASP A 392 7.32 -1.89 -35.29
N SER A 393 6.17 -2.58 -35.31
CA SER A 393 4.81 -2.17 -34.91
C SER A 393 4.69 -1.16 -33.74
N GLY A 394 4.91 0.13 -34.03
CA GLY A 394 4.52 1.22 -33.14
C GLY A 394 5.04 2.61 -33.49
N GLY A 395 6.19 2.77 -34.15
CA GLY A 395 6.67 4.09 -34.63
C GLY A 395 6.99 5.17 -33.58
N GLY A 396 6.63 5.01 -32.30
CA GLY A 396 6.90 5.99 -31.25
C GLY A 396 7.92 5.54 -30.19
N SER A 397 8.53 6.54 -29.55
CA SER A 397 9.61 6.36 -28.58
C SER A 397 9.09 6.25 -27.16
N ASN A 398 9.67 5.35 -26.36
CA ASN A 398 9.22 5.05 -25.01
C ASN A 398 10.37 4.78 -24.05
N VAL A 399 10.05 4.71 -22.77
CA VAL A 399 10.90 4.10 -21.74
C VAL A 399 10.56 2.62 -21.67
N ARG A 400 11.54 1.74 -21.88
CA ARG A 400 11.38 0.30 -21.67
C ARG A 400 12.42 -0.24 -20.71
N ALA A 401 12.18 -1.42 -20.16
CA ALA A 401 13.22 -2.16 -19.47
C ALA A 401 14.23 -2.78 -20.46
N ALA A 402 15.49 -2.90 -20.06
CA ALA A 402 16.52 -3.53 -20.87
C ALA A 402 16.45 -5.06 -20.73
N GLY A 403 15.92 -5.72 -21.76
CA GLY A 403 15.79 -7.18 -21.81
C GLY A 403 14.41 -7.69 -21.40
N VAL A 404 14.22 -9.00 -21.57
CA VAL A 404 12.93 -9.71 -21.39
C VAL A 404 12.75 -10.34 -20.00
N THR A 405 13.65 -10.05 -19.06
CA THR A 405 13.60 -10.51 -17.65
C THR A 405 14.20 -9.45 -16.73
N ALA A 406 13.94 -8.18 -17.05
CA ALA A 406 14.48 -7.09 -16.27
C ALA A 406 13.82 -7.03 -14.89
N ARG A 407 14.58 -6.64 -13.88
CA ARG A 407 14.05 -6.52 -12.52
C ARG A 407 14.59 -5.36 -11.71
N ASN A 408 13.90 -5.03 -10.63
CA ASN A 408 14.31 -4.02 -9.67
C ASN A 408 14.52 -2.64 -10.34
N ILE A 409 13.49 -2.16 -11.04
CA ILE A 409 13.52 -0.88 -11.76
C ILE A 409 12.65 0.15 -11.04
N HIS A 410 13.21 1.32 -10.75
CA HIS A 410 12.49 2.40 -10.08
C HIS A 410 12.49 3.65 -10.95
N LEU A 411 11.31 4.15 -11.32
CA LEU A 411 11.13 5.43 -11.99
C LEU A 411 10.41 6.38 -11.03
N THR A 412 11.02 7.53 -10.70
CA THR A 412 10.38 8.44 -9.74
C THR A 412 10.71 9.92 -9.90
N ASN A 413 9.71 10.76 -9.66
CA ASN A 413 9.89 12.18 -9.42
C ASN A 413 10.36 13.00 -10.63
N PHE A 414 9.91 12.64 -11.83
CA PHE A 414 10.15 13.40 -13.06
C PHE A 414 8.95 13.32 -14.01
N VAL A 415 8.99 14.12 -15.08
CA VAL A 415 7.95 14.16 -16.11
C VAL A 415 8.37 13.30 -17.30
N LEU A 416 7.50 12.40 -17.74
CA LEU A 416 7.53 11.82 -19.08
C LEU A 416 6.47 12.50 -19.94
N GLU A 417 6.92 13.14 -21.00
CA GLU A 417 6.07 13.83 -21.97
C GLU A 417 6.16 13.12 -23.32
N GLY A 418 5.02 12.74 -23.89
CA GLY A 418 4.96 12.21 -25.25
C GLY A 418 5.09 13.31 -26.30
N GLY A 419 5.23 12.88 -27.56
CA GLY A 419 5.32 13.77 -28.73
C GLY A 419 3.96 14.14 -29.33
N GLY A 420 2.86 13.60 -28.80
CA GLY A 420 1.50 13.86 -29.23
C GLY A 420 0.87 15.11 -28.60
N ASP A 421 -0.36 15.40 -29.03
CA ASP A 421 -1.24 16.37 -28.38
C ASP A 421 -2.05 15.76 -27.23
N GLY A 422 -1.96 14.43 -27.05
CA GLY A 422 -2.69 13.67 -26.04
C GLY A 422 -4.18 13.55 -26.34
N LEU A 423 -4.61 13.85 -27.57
CA LEU A 423 -5.98 13.61 -28.02
C LEU A 423 -6.18 12.12 -28.33
N PRO A 424 -7.41 11.59 -28.22
CA PRO A 424 -7.67 10.20 -28.55
C PRO A 424 -7.34 9.94 -30.02
N SER A 425 -6.30 9.15 -30.27
CA SER A 425 -5.96 8.77 -31.63
C SER A 425 -6.83 7.59 -32.03
N GLY A 426 -7.87 7.85 -32.82
CA GLY A 426 -8.45 6.80 -33.66
C GLY A 426 -7.38 6.17 -34.55
N LEU A 427 -7.62 4.95 -35.02
CA LEU A 427 -6.75 4.29 -36.01
C LEU A 427 -6.48 5.26 -37.18
N ASN A 428 -5.22 5.62 -37.44
CA ASN A 428 -4.86 6.41 -38.63
C ASN A 428 -4.00 5.58 -39.60
N ALA A 429 -3.96 6.02 -40.86
CA ALA A 429 -3.32 5.28 -41.95
C ALA A 429 -1.82 5.01 -41.72
N ASP A 430 -1.18 5.79 -40.84
CA ASP A 430 0.25 5.70 -40.52
C ASP A 430 0.52 4.96 -39.18
N ASN A 431 -0.52 4.63 -38.41
CA ASN A 431 -0.45 3.93 -37.12
C ASN A 431 -1.71 3.05 -36.89
N PRO A 432 -1.86 1.93 -37.61
CA PRO A 432 -3.06 1.09 -37.57
C PRO A 432 -3.25 0.29 -36.27
N GLN A 433 -2.45 0.54 -35.21
CA GLN A 433 -2.68 -0.04 -33.89
C GLN A 433 -2.76 0.99 -32.75
N GLY A 434 -2.15 2.19 -32.84
CA GLY A 434 -2.35 3.25 -31.84
C GLY A 434 -1.81 2.95 -30.43
N LEU A 435 -0.79 2.09 -30.31
CA LEU A 435 -0.34 1.50 -29.02
C LEU A 435 1.06 1.93 -28.56
N VAL A 436 1.50 3.18 -28.76
CA VAL A 436 2.80 3.59 -28.19
C VAL A 436 2.61 4.05 -26.76
N PRO A 437 3.14 3.33 -25.75
CA PRO A 437 3.10 3.80 -24.37
C PRO A 437 4.24 4.77 -24.08
N LEU A 438 4.13 5.62 -23.05
CA LEU A 438 5.31 6.30 -22.50
C LEU A 438 6.22 5.32 -21.77
N ILE A 439 5.64 4.39 -21.01
CA ILE A 439 6.34 3.32 -20.31
C ILE A 439 5.90 1.97 -20.89
N ARG A 440 6.84 1.23 -21.49
CA ARG A 440 6.65 -0.13 -21.99
C ARG A 440 7.44 -1.14 -21.15
N PHE A 441 6.77 -1.75 -20.19
CA PHE A 441 7.34 -2.86 -19.42
C PHE A 441 6.84 -4.19 -20.00
N SER A 442 7.78 -5.05 -20.36
CA SER A 442 7.52 -6.40 -20.85
C SER A 442 8.32 -7.37 -19.99
N LEU A 443 7.63 -8.28 -19.30
CA LEU A 443 8.24 -9.32 -18.46
C LEU A 443 9.17 -8.73 -17.38
N VAL A 444 8.73 -7.61 -16.77
CA VAL A 444 9.47 -6.93 -15.71
C VAL A 444 8.96 -7.40 -14.36
N ASP A 445 9.87 -7.85 -13.52
CA ASP A 445 9.61 -8.22 -12.13
C ASP A 445 10.15 -7.14 -11.20
N GLU A 446 9.52 -6.89 -10.06
CA GLU A 446 10.02 -5.95 -9.03
C GLU A 446 10.26 -4.54 -9.60
N PHE A 447 9.23 -3.70 -9.64
CA PHE A 447 9.39 -2.33 -10.12
C PHE A 447 8.49 -1.33 -9.40
N THR A 448 8.91 -0.07 -9.40
CA THR A 448 8.10 1.03 -8.87
C THR A 448 8.08 2.21 -9.83
N VAL A 449 6.90 2.72 -10.15
CA VAL A 449 6.69 3.99 -10.86
C VAL A 449 5.93 4.91 -9.92
N THR A 450 6.61 5.92 -9.39
CA THR A 450 6.01 6.77 -8.33
C THR A 450 6.31 8.24 -8.45
N HIS A 451 5.37 9.09 -8.05
CA HIS A 451 5.54 10.56 -8.12
C HIS A 451 5.92 11.03 -9.54
N MET A 452 5.40 10.36 -10.56
CA MET A 452 5.65 10.71 -11.96
C MET A 452 4.52 11.58 -12.51
N GLU A 453 4.84 12.47 -13.45
CA GLU A 453 3.83 13.07 -14.33
C GLU A 453 3.98 12.41 -15.70
N LEU A 454 2.96 11.67 -16.14
CA LEU A 454 2.91 11.03 -17.45
C LEU A 454 1.89 11.78 -18.28
N ARG A 455 2.33 12.45 -19.35
CA ARG A 455 1.42 13.31 -20.10
C ARG A 455 1.60 13.28 -21.60
N LYS A 456 0.50 13.59 -22.30
CA LYS A 456 0.47 13.71 -23.76
C LYS A 456 0.98 12.46 -24.47
N SER A 457 0.62 11.29 -23.94
CA SER A 457 0.98 10.03 -24.59
C SER A 457 0.14 9.85 -25.85
N GLU A 458 0.75 9.43 -26.94
CA GLU A 458 0.09 9.19 -28.23
C GLU A 458 -0.89 8.01 -28.15
N GLY A 459 -0.54 6.99 -27.36
CA GLY A 459 -1.42 5.87 -27.03
C GLY A 459 -1.59 5.75 -25.52
N LEU A 460 -1.17 4.60 -24.99
CA LEU A 460 -1.21 4.30 -23.56
C LEU A 460 -0.25 5.23 -22.79
N SER A 461 -0.51 5.57 -21.53
CA SER A 461 0.58 6.16 -20.72
C SER A 461 1.50 5.07 -20.16
N VAL A 462 0.93 3.95 -19.72
CA VAL A 462 1.68 2.78 -19.26
C VAL A 462 1.15 1.50 -19.90
N SER A 463 2.07 0.68 -20.41
CA SER A 463 1.82 -0.69 -20.83
C SER A 463 2.72 -1.65 -20.04
N CYS A 464 2.12 -2.52 -19.24
CA CYS A 464 2.81 -3.54 -18.45
C CYS A 464 2.36 -4.94 -18.88
N SER A 465 3.11 -5.58 -19.77
CA SER A 465 2.80 -6.92 -20.27
C SER A 465 3.63 -7.98 -19.55
N GLY A 466 2.97 -8.91 -18.85
CA GLY A 466 3.69 -9.96 -18.13
C GLY A 466 4.48 -9.45 -16.93
N CYS A 467 4.01 -8.38 -16.29
CA CYS A 467 4.68 -7.78 -15.14
C CYS A 467 4.34 -8.50 -13.83
N THR A 468 5.28 -8.49 -12.87
CA THR A 468 5.09 -9.02 -11.51
C THR A 468 5.70 -8.12 -10.44
N ASN A 469 5.19 -8.18 -9.20
CA ASN A 469 5.73 -7.46 -8.03
C ASN A 469 5.93 -5.95 -8.27
N GLY A 470 4.91 -5.30 -8.82
CA GLY A 470 5.00 -3.97 -9.42
C GLY A 470 4.10 -2.95 -8.75
N THR A 471 4.53 -1.68 -8.69
CA THR A 471 3.74 -0.60 -8.09
C THR A 471 3.68 0.64 -8.99
N PHE A 472 2.47 1.18 -9.18
CA PHE A 472 2.18 2.50 -9.73
C PHE A 472 1.48 3.33 -8.65
N ARG A 473 2.20 4.27 -8.01
CA ARG A 473 1.66 5.08 -6.91
C ARG A 473 2.00 6.56 -6.96
N TYR A 474 1.08 7.42 -6.52
CA TYR A 474 1.27 8.86 -6.43
C TYR A 474 1.60 9.51 -7.79
N ASN A 475 1.16 8.91 -8.90
CA ASN A 475 1.41 9.46 -10.23
C ASN A 475 0.27 10.37 -10.67
N TYR A 476 0.61 11.36 -11.49
CA TYR A 476 -0.34 12.16 -12.24
C TYR A 476 -0.26 11.76 -13.72
N VAL A 477 -1.28 11.06 -14.21
CA VAL A 477 -1.38 10.58 -15.59
C VAL A 477 -2.43 11.41 -16.31
N HIS A 478 -2.09 12.10 -17.38
CA HIS A 478 -3.09 12.90 -18.07
C HIS A 478 -2.90 13.12 -19.56
N HIS A 479 -4.02 13.26 -20.28
CA HIS A 479 -4.05 13.42 -21.74
C HIS A 479 -3.35 12.22 -22.41
N SER A 480 -3.94 11.05 -22.18
CA SER A 480 -3.50 9.81 -22.77
C SER A 480 -4.33 9.57 -24.03
N GLY A 481 -3.69 9.34 -25.18
CA GLY A 481 -4.40 9.07 -26.44
C GLY A 481 -5.23 7.78 -26.42
N ARG A 482 -4.96 6.86 -25.48
CA ARG A 482 -5.80 5.69 -25.16
C ARG A 482 -5.92 5.50 -23.65
N ASP A 483 -5.49 4.36 -23.13
CA ASP A 483 -5.61 4.04 -21.71
C ASP A 483 -4.56 4.79 -20.87
N GLY A 484 -4.89 5.04 -19.61
CA GLY A 484 -3.92 5.56 -18.64
C GLY A 484 -2.89 4.49 -18.26
N ILE A 485 -3.28 3.56 -17.40
CA ILE A 485 -2.41 2.49 -16.91
C ILE A 485 -2.99 1.13 -17.29
N THR A 486 -2.25 0.36 -18.09
CA THR A 486 -2.71 -0.96 -18.54
C THR A 486 -1.76 -2.08 -18.18
N VAL A 487 -2.32 -3.14 -17.61
CA VAL A 487 -1.66 -4.41 -17.31
C VAL A 487 -2.19 -5.50 -18.23
N TYR A 488 -1.31 -6.18 -18.96
CA TYR A 488 -1.65 -7.29 -19.85
C TYR A 488 -1.10 -8.61 -19.34
N ARG A 489 -1.86 -9.69 -19.55
CA ARG A 489 -1.40 -11.07 -19.39
C ARG A 489 -0.15 -11.34 -20.22
N SER A 490 0.55 -12.41 -19.88
CA SER A 490 1.61 -12.98 -20.70
C SER A 490 1.47 -14.49 -20.76
N SER A 491 1.87 -15.10 -21.89
CA SER A 491 2.03 -16.55 -21.99
C SER A 491 3.22 -17.07 -21.18
N ALA A 492 4.21 -16.20 -20.91
CA ALA A 492 5.50 -16.59 -20.34
C ALA A 492 5.54 -16.55 -18.81
N VAL A 493 4.71 -15.70 -18.18
CA VAL A 493 4.71 -15.50 -16.72
C VAL A 493 3.31 -15.18 -16.21
N ASN A 494 3.04 -15.60 -14.98
CA ASN A 494 1.78 -15.34 -14.28
C ASN A 494 1.79 -13.90 -13.76
N VAL A 495 0.96 -13.03 -14.34
CA VAL A 495 0.85 -11.63 -13.92
C VAL A 495 0.24 -11.56 -12.53
N THR A 496 1.00 -11.03 -11.57
CA THR A 496 0.59 -11.03 -10.17
C THR A 496 1.30 -9.99 -9.33
N ASP A 497 0.70 -9.63 -8.19
CA ASP A 497 1.27 -8.72 -7.19
C ASP A 497 1.54 -7.33 -7.79
N ILE A 498 0.54 -6.79 -8.50
CA ILE A 498 0.57 -5.44 -9.06
C ILE A 498 -0.32 -4.51 -8.24
N VAL A 499 0.18 -3.33 -7.89
CA VAL A 499 -0.56 -2.29 -7.19
C VAL A 499 -0.66 -1.04 -8.07
N VAL A 500 -1.88 -0.57 -8.33
CA VAL A 500 -2.18 0.71 -8.96
C VAL A 500 -2.98 1.53 -7.94
N ALA A 501 -2.29 2.35 -7.15
CA ALA A 501 -2.97 3.04 -6.06
C ALA A 501 -2.57 4.50 -5.90
N ASN A 502 -3.42 5.33 -5.32
CA ASN A 502 -3.13 6.74 -5.09
C ASN A 502 -2.64 7.44 -6.37
N ASN A 503 -3.29 7.24 -7.53
CA ASN A 503 -2.98 7.99 -8.74
C ASN A 503 -4.10 8.95 -9.09
N LEU A 504 -3.74 10.08 -9.69
CA LEU A 504 -4.67 10.96 -10.38
C LEU A 504 -4.57 10.67 -11.88
N ILE A 505 -5.67 10.24 -12.48
CA ILE A 505 -5.77 9.95 -13.91
C ILE A 505 -6.81 10.88 -14.52
N GLU A 506 -6.38 11.75 -15.42
CA GLU A 506 -7.27 12.71 -16.07
C GLU A 506 -7.23 12.59 -17.59
N LYS A 507 -8.38 12.71 -18.26
CA LYS A 507 -8.38 12.81 -19.73
C LYS A 507 -7.70 11.61 -20.41
N ALA A 508 -8.05 10.40 -19.97
CA ALA A 508 -7.76 9.21 -20.77
C ALA A 508 -8.68 9.20 -22.00
N GLY A 509 -8.14 8.74 -23.14
CA GLY A 509 -8.88 8.60 -24.39
C GLY A 509 -9.62 7.27 -24.52
N ASP A 510 -9.31 6.30 -23.66
CA ASP A 510 -10.03 5.03 -23.52
C ASP A 510 -10.06 4.65 -22.03
N ASP A 511 -9.64 3.45 -21.61
CA ASP A 511 -9.79 3.02 -20.22
C ASP A 511 -8.79 3.72 -19.30
N SER A 512 -9.22 4.35 -18.21
CA SER A 512 -8.23 4.99 -17.33
C SER A 512 -7.29 3.99 -16.67
N ILE A 513 -7.84 2.87 -16.19
CA ILE A 513 -7.07 1.71 -15.72
C ILE A 513 -7.63 0.44 -16.35
N ALA A 514 -6.77 -0.40 -16.93
CA ALA A 514 -7.19 -1.67 -17.52
C ALA A 514 -6.31 -2.84 -17.06
N VAL A 515 -6.96 -3.98 -16.76
CA VAL A 515 -6.30 -5.27 -16.51
C VAL A 515 -6.85 -6.28 -17.50
N ASN A 516 -6.00 -6.69 -18.43
CA ASN A 516 -6.35 -7.49 -19.59
C ASN A 516 -5.76 -8.90 -19.49
N GLY A 517 -6.54 -9.80 -18.88
CA GLY A 517 -6.37 -11.25 -18.93
C GLY A 517 -6.81 -11.89 -20.25
N LEU A 518 -7.39 -11.10 -21.17
CA LEU A 518 -7.67 -11.45 -22.56
C LEU A 518 -7.02 -10.39 -23.46
N VAL A 519 -6.12 -10.79 -24.35
CA VAL A 519 -5.51 -9.88 -25.32
C VAL A 519 -6.25 -10.06 -26.65
N PRO A 520 -7.00 -9.05 -27.15
CA PRO A 520 -7.67 -9.14 -28.44
C PRO A 520 -6.69 -9.48 -29.57
N GLY A 521 -7.04 -10.43 -30.44
CA GLY A 521 -6.20 -10.84 -31.58
C GLY A 521 -4.97 -11.68 -31.22
N GLN A 522 -4.59 -11.78 -29.95
CA GLN A 522 -3.61 -12.77 -29.50
C GLN A 522 -4.34 -13.99 -28.93
N ASN A 523 -4.52 -14.99 -29.79
CA ASN A 523 -4.80 -16.36 -29.38
C ASN A 523 -3.60 -16.88 -28.58
N ILE A 524 -3.46 -16.44 -27.33
CA ILE A 524 -2.57 -17.09 -26.37
C ILE A 524 -3.34 -18.34 -25.93
N PRO A 525 -2.96 -19.54 -26.42
CA PRO A 525 -3.65 -20.77 -26.04
C PRO A 525 -3.51 -20.97 -24.54
N VAL A 526 -4.60 -21.40 -23.91
CA VAL A 526 -4.56 -21.90 -22.54
C VAL A 526 -3.68 -23.15 -22.56
N PRO A 527 -2.61 -23.23 -21.76
CA PRO A 527 -1.88 -24.46 -21.59
C PRO A 527 -2.84 -25.60 -21.22
N SER A 528 -2.76 -26.75 -21.89
CA SER A 528 -3.65 -27.88 -21.66
C SER A 528 -3.57 -28.45 -20.23
N ASP A 529 -2.53 -28.09 -19.50
CA ASP A 529 -2.31 -28.39 -18.08
C ASP A 529 -2.91 -27.35 -17.12
N GLY A 530 -3.54 -26.29 -17.63
CA GLY A 530 -4.14 -25.21 -16.83
C GLY A 530 -3.12 -24.30 -16.12
N SER A 531 -1.84 -24.37 -16.49
CA SER A 531 -0.73 -23.76 -15.74
C SER A 531 -0.60 -22.25 -15.85
N ASN A 532 -1.20 -21.59 -16.84
CA ASN A 532 -1.15 -20.13 -16.97
C ASN A 532 -2.48 -19.48 -16.51
N PRO A 533 -2.55 -18.97 -15.27
CA PRO A 533 -3.74 -18.42 -14.67
C PRO A 533 -3.97 -16.96 -15.10
N LEU A 534 -5.22 -16.53 -14.96
CA LEU A 534 -5.62 -15.13 -15.08
C LEU A 534 -4.74 -14.21 -14.22
N PRO A 535 -4.56 -12.93 -14.63
CA PRO A 535 -3.96 -11.91 -13.76
C PRO A 535 -4.62 -11.91 -12.38
N LYS A 536 -3.81 -11.97 -11.32
CA LYS A 536 -4.30 -12.17 -9.95
C LYS A 536 -3.52 -11.42 -8.89
N ARG A 537 -4.12 -11.18 -7.72
CA ARG A 537 -3.52 -10.36 -6.66
C ARG A 537 -3.12 -8.97 -7.19
N ILE A 538 -4.08 -8.34 -7.85
CA ILE A 538 -3.94 -6.97 -8.34
C ILE A 538 -4.79 -6.09 -7.44
N THR A 539 -4.22 -4.97 -7.00
CA THR A 539 -4.92 -3.97 -6.17
C THR A 539 -5.03 -2.67 -6.94
N ILE A 540 -6.26 -2.17 -7.11
CA ILE A 540 -6.57 -0.87 -7.69
C ILE A 540 -7.28 -0.06 -6.61
N ALA A 541 -6.56 0.83 -5.93
CA ALA A 541 -7.07 1.45 -4.71
C ALA A 541 -6.83 2.96 -4.66
N ASP A 542 -7.78 3.72 -4.12
CA ASP A 542 -7.57 5.13 -3.76
C ASP A 542 -7.16 6.01 -4.97
N ASN A 543 -7.56 5.64 -6.19
CA ASN A 543 -7.30 6.44 -7.38
C ASN A 543 -8.42 7.46 -7.61
N VAL A 544 -8.04 8.63 -8.12
CA VAL A 544 -8.96 9.65 -8.61
C VAL A 544 -8.91 9.65 -10.13
N ILE A 545 -10.05 9.39 -10.77
CA ILE A 545 -10.18 9.27 -12.21
C ILE A 545 -11.23 10.25 -12.72
N ARG A 546 -10.88 11.15 -13.64
CA ARG A 546 -11.84 12.16 -14.13
C ARG A 546 -11.57 12.70 -15.53
N GLY A 547 -12.57 13.42 -16.06
CA GLY A 547 -12.39 14.35 -17.18
C GLY A 547 -12.04 13.67 -18.50
N TRP A 548 -12.72 12.58 -18.85
CA TRP A 548 -12.51 11.87 -20.11
C TRP A 548 -12.51 12.79 -21.34
N GLN A 549 -11.66 12.47 -22.30
CA GLN A 549 -11.70 13.10 -23.62
C GLN A 549 -12.50 12.22 -24.56
N SER A 550 -13.56 12.78 -25.14
CA SER A 550 -14.19 12.19 -26.33
C SER A 550 -13.17 12.18 -27.48
N ASP A 551 -13.22 11.15 -28.32
CA ASP A 551 -12.45 11.20 -29.56
C ASP A 551 -12.93 12.38 -30.46
N PRO A 552 -12.12 12.81 -31.45
CA PRO A 552 -12.51 13.87 -32.37
C PRO A 552 -13.73 13.54 -33.25
N ASN A 553 -14.16 12.28 -33.31
CA ASN A 553 -15.28 11.77 -34.10
C ASN A 553 -16.57 11.56 -33.28
N GLY A 554 -16.53 11.85 -31.97
CA GLY A 554 -17.64 11.65 -31.05
C GLY A 554 -17.86 10.21 -30.58
N GLU A 555 -16.96 9.24 -30.85
CA GLU A 555 -17.07 7.91 -30.26
C GLU A 555 -16.67 7.92 -28.78
N LEU A 556 -17.61 7.45 -27.95
CA LEU A 556 -17.46 7.34 -26.50
C LEU A 556 -16.74 6.03 -26.15
N LEU A 557 -15.41 6.05 -26.21
CA LEU A 557 -14.57 4.99 -25.67
C LEU A 557 -14.08 5.39 -24.26
N GLY A 558 -13.86 4.39 -23.41
CA GLY A 558 -13.23 4.58 -22.11
C GLY A 558 -14.12 4.40 -20.89
N ARG A 559 -13.82 3.33 -20.15
CA ARG A 559 -14.34 3.07 -18.81
C ARG A 559 -13.42 3.71 -17.77
N GLY A 560 -13.92 3.87 -16.55
CA GLY A 560 -13.09 4.13 -15.37
C GLY A 560 -12.03 3.06 -15.19
N ILE A 561 -12.50 1.87 -14.85
CA ILE A 561 -11.67 0.71 -14.58
C ILE A 561 -12.22 -0.48 -15.37
N ALA A 562 -11.38 -1.10 -16.20
CA ALA A 562 -11.75 -2.28 -16.97
C ALA A 562 -10.96 -3.51 -16.51
N LEU A 563 -11.67 -4.55 -16.06
CA LEU A 563 -11.13 -5.82 -15.62
C LEU A 563 -11.62 -6.93 -16.55
N ASN A 564 -10.74 -7.43 -17.41
CA ASN A 564 -11.07 -8.35 -18.49
C ASN A 564 -10.39 -9.71 -18.25
N GLY A 565 -11.11 -10.66 -17.66
CA GLY A 565 -10.60 -11.99 -17.30
C GLY A 565 -9.59 -11.88 -16.16
N VAL A 566 -10.04 -11.79 -14.92
CA VAL A 566 -9.14 -11.64 -13.75
C VAL A 566 -9.52 -12.57 -12.61
N ALA A 567 -8.57 -12.85 -11.72
CA ALA A 567 -8.79 -13.70 -10.55
C ALA A 567 -8.33 -13.01 -9.25
N GLY A 568 -9.20 -12.79 -8.27
CA GLY A 568 -8.76 -12.26 -6.97
C GLY A 568 -8.18 -10.85 -7.05
N VAL A 569 -8.89 -9.94 -7.72
CA VAL A 569 -8.51 -8.52 -7.84
C VAL A 569 -9.29 -7.69 -6.83
N LEU A 570 -8.61 -6.78 -6.15
CA LEU A 570 -9.22 -5.78 -5.28
C LEU A 570 -9.34 -4.45 -6.03
N VAL A 571 -10.54 -3.88 -6.05
CA VAL A 571 -10.82 -2.51 -6.51
C VAL A 571 -11.54 -1.78 -5.39
N GLN A 572 -10.86 -0.85 -4.73
CA GLN A 572 -11.44 -0.17 -3.57
C GLN A 572 -11.21 1.32 -3.50
N ASN A 573 -12.15 2.06 -2.91
CA ASN A 573 -12.02 3.48 -2.59
C ASN A 573 -11.61 4.36 -3.79
N ASN A 574 -11.93 3.96 -5.02
CA ASN A 574 -11.63 4.78 -6.19
C ASN A 574 -12.77 5.78 -6.41
N THR A 575 -12.42 7.02 -6.77
CA THR A 575 -13.38 8.05 -7.17
C THR A 575 -13.30 8.24 -8.68
N LEU A 576 -14.39 7.91 -9.37
CA LEU A 576 -14.51 7.99 -10.82
C LEU A 576 -15.58 9.03 -11.14
N SER A 577 -15.22 10.12 -11.83
CA SER A 577 -16.20 11.13 -12.24
C SER A 577 -16.20 11.36 -13.74
N HIS A 578 -17.39 11.30 -14.34
CA HIS A 578 -17.63 11.45 -15.77
C HIS A 578 -16.95 10.42 -16.69
N PRO A 579 -16.97 9.10 -16.37
CA PRO A 579 -16.56 8.12 -17.37
C PRO A 579 -17.48 8.20 -18.61
N ASN A 580 -16.86 8.10 -19.79
CA ASN A 580 -17.56 8.09 -21.08
C ASN A 580 -18.44 6.83 -21.29
N SER A 581 -18.23 5.80 -20.47
CA SER A 581 -18.94 4.52 -20.50
C SER A 581 -19.16 3.99 -19.07
N THR A 582 -19.07 2.67 -18.87
CA THR A 582 -19.16 2.06 -17.54
C THR A 582 -18.10 2.63 -16.60
N GLY A 583 -18.46 2.93 -15.34
CA GLY A 583 -17.50 3.30 -14.32
C GLY A 583 -16.50 2.17 -14.08
N ILE A 584 -16.97 1.03 -13.58
CA ILE A 584 -16.15 -0.17 -13.39
C ILE A 584 -16.76 -1.33 -14.18
N LEU A 585 -16.02 -1.89 -15.13
CA LEU A 585 -16.39 -3.11 -15.84
C LEU A 585 -15.59 -4.29 -15.31
N LEU A 586 -16.27 -5.34 -14.85
CA LEU A 586 -15.70 -6.65 -14.60
C LEU A 586 -16.30 -7.64 -15.60
N THR A 587 -15.48 -8.15 -16.52
CA THR A 587 -15.94 -9.10 -17.53
C THR A 587 -15.02 -10.30 -17.65
N GLY A 588 -15.57 -11.47 -17.93
CA GLY A 588 -14.82 -12.67 -18.32
C GLY A 588 -14.55 -12.78 -19.82
N CYS A 589 -15.19 -11.95 -20.67
CA CYS A 589 -15.05 -11.98 -22.12
C CYS A 589 -14.51 -10.66 -22.67
N ASN A 590 -13.90 -10.72 -23.86
CA ASN A 590 -13.51 -9.52 -24.60
C ASN A 590 -14.78 -8.69 -24.87
N PRO A 591 -14.79 -7.37 -24.56
CA PRO A 591 -15.95 -6.51 -24.77
C PRO A 591 -16.48 -6.51 -26.22
N HIS A 592 -15.65 -6.84 -27.21
CA HIS A 592 -16.06 -6.93 -28.61
C HIS A 592 -16.50 -8.34 -29.08
N ILE A 593 -16.32 -9.40 -28.26
CA ILE A 593 -16.49 -10.81 -28.69
C ILE A 593 -17.22 -11.65 -27.63
N CYS A 594 -18.08 -11.07 -26.80
CA CYS A 594 -18.94 -11.88 -25.91
C CYS A 594 -20.02 -12.61 -26.75
N ASN A 595 -19.63 -13.68 -27.45
CA ASN A 595 -20.49 -14.43 -28.38
C ASN A 595 -21.05 -15.73 -27.77
N GLY A 596 -20.72 -16.05 -26.51
CA GLY A 596 -21.22 -17.27 -25.87
C GLY A 596 -20.37 -18.52 -26.14
N SER A 597 -19.18 -18.37 -26.72
CA SER A 597 -18.30 -19.52 -27.03
C SER A 597 -17.74 -20.20 -25.77
N SER A 598 -17.37 -21.48 -25.90
CA SER A 598 -16.70 -22.28 -24.86
C SER A 598 -15.28 -21.81 -24.52
N THR A 599 -14.74 -20.85 -25.29
CA THR A 599 -13.43 -20.23 -25.08
C THR A 599 -13.48 -18.95 -24.26
N ASP A 600 -14.68 -18.49 -23.88
CA ASP A 600 -14.85 -17.32 -23.00
C ASP A 600 -14.35 -17.63 -21.59
N TRP A 601 -13.51 -16.74 -21.06
CA TRP A 601 -12.95 -16.90 -19.72
C TRP A 601 -13.97 -16.40 -18.69
N TRP A 602 -13.75 -16.75 -17.43
CA TRP A 602 -14.59 -16.28 -16.34
C TRP A 602 -13.72 -15.53 -15.35
N SER A 603 -14.12 -14.30 -15.05
CA SER A 603 -13.55 -13.60 -13.90
C SER A 603 -14.06 -14.23 -12.60
N ALA A 604 -13.24 -14.21 -11.55
CA ALA A 604 -13.62 -14.76 -10.26
C ALA A 604 -12.88 -14.10 -9.09
N GLY A 605 -13.50 -14.09 -7.92
CA GLY A 605 -12.94 -13.58 -6.67
C GLY A 605 -12.62 -12.09 -6.68
N ALA A 606 -13.18 -11.28 -7.59
CA ALA A 606 -12.95 -9.84 -7.55
C ALA A 606 -13.71 -9.21 -6.36
N GLN A 607 -13.13 -8.18 -5.76
CA GLN A 607 -13.72 -7.41 -4.67
C GLN A 607 -13.82 -5.95 -5.13
N LEU A 608 -15.04 -5.45 -5.33
CA LEU A 608 -15.34 -4.07 -5.69
C LEU A 608 -15.94 -3.36 -4.48
N LEU A 609 -15.13 -2.61 -3.75
CA LEU A 609 -15.47 -2.11 -2.41
C LEU A 609 -15.44 -0.57 -2.36
N ASN A 610 -16.50 0.06 -1.85
CA ASN A 610 -16.50 1.48 -1.47
C ASN A 610 -16.05 2.44 -2.59
N ASN A 611 -16.27 2.10 -3.86
CA ASN A 611 -15.94 3.00 -4.96
C ASN A 611 -17.05 4.03 -5.13
N VAL A 612 -16.68 5.26 -5.49
CA VAL A 612 -17.60 6.36 -5.80
C VAL A 612 -17.58 6.58 -7.31
N ILE A 613 -18.72 6.42 -7.96
CA ILE A 613 -18.88 6.61 -9.40
C ILE A 613 -19.93 7.69 -9.65
N GLU A 614 -19.51 8.78 -10.27
CA GLU A 614 -20.36 9.92 -10.56
C GLU A 614 -20.46 10.17 -12.07
N HIS A 615 -21.67 10.50 -12.53
CA HIS A 615 -21.91 10.91 -13.92
C HIS A 615 -21.42 9.93 -14.99
N SER A 616 -21.50 8.61 -14.76
CA SER A 616 -21.16 7.63 -15.80
C SER A 616 -22.17 7.71 -16.94
N THR A 617 -21.70 8.05 -18.14
CA THR A 617 -22.56 8.19 -19.31
C THR A 617 -22.77 6.86 -20.01
N GLY A 618 -24.01 6.60 -20.43
CA GLY A 618 -24.45 5.31 -20.92
C GLY A 618 -24.05 5.03 -22.37
N GLY A 619 -22.80 4.67 -22.61
CA GLY A 619 -22.38 4.01 -23.86
C GLY A 619 -23.14 2.69 -24.11
N SER A 620 -22.69 1.87 -25.05
CA SER A 620 -23.40 0.64 -25.50
C SER A 620 -23.73 -0.39 -24.40
N ARG A 621 -23.14 -0.26 -23.19
CA ARG A 621 -23.53 -0.98 -21.96
C ARG A 621 -23.48 -0.05 -20.73
N PRO A 622 -24.60 0.60 -20.39
CA PRO A 622 -24.63 1.63 -19.35
C PRO A 622 -24.59 1.03 -17.94
N GLY A 623 -23.70 1.51 -17.07
CA GLY A 623 -23.75 1.23 -15.63
C GLY A 623 -22.61 1.82 -14.80
N ALA A 624 -22.88 2.22 -13.56
CA ALA A 624 -21.82 2.63 -12.62
C ALA A 624 -20.82 1.49 -12.37
N ILE A 625 -21.35 0.27 -12.22
CA ILE A 625 -20.58 -0.99 -12.23
C ILE A 625 -21.33 -2.00 -13.10
N ALA A 626 -20.62 -2.66 -14.02
CA ALA A 626 -21.15 -3.76 -14.81
C ALA A 626 -20.33 -5.04 -14.61
N ILE A 627 -21.01 -6.17 -14.34
CA ILE A 627 -20.41 -7.48 -14.11
C ILE A 627 -20.95 -8.48 -15.13
N ILE A 628 -20.05 -9.04 -15.93
CA ILE A 628 -20.36 -9.90 -17.07
C ILE A 628 -19.53 -11.18 -17.00
N LYS A 629 -20.13 -12.36 -17.15
CA LYS A 629 -19.43 -13.66 -17.13
C LYS A 629 -18.44 -13.81 -15.97
N THR A 630 -18.95 -13.64 -14.76
CA THR A 630 -18.16 -13.73 -13.52
C THR A 630 -18.71 -14.85 -12.62
N ARG A 631 -17.85 -15.73 -12.11
CA ARG A 631 -18.29 -16.90 -11.34
C ARG A 631 -18.72 -16.50 -9.94
N SER A 632 -17.85 -15.78 -9.26
CA SER A 632 -18.07 -15.25 -7.91
C SER A 632 -17.28 -13.97 -7.73
N SER A 633 -17.84 -13.00 -7.03
CA SER A 633 -17.19 -11.74 -6.64
C SER A 633 -17.94 -11.10 -5.47
N THR A 634 -17.32 -10.12 -4.81
CA THR A 634 -17.94 -9.29 -3.78
C THR A 634 -18.08 -7.87 -4.29
N VAL A 635 -19.26 -7.29 -4.17
CA VAL A 635 -19.56 -5.90 -4.53
C VAL A 635 -20.22 -5.23 -3.34
N ARG A 636 -19.50 -4.38 -2.62
CA ARG A 636 -19.98 -3.83 -1.35
C ARG A 636 -19.69 -2.36 -1.17
N GLY A 637 -20.66 -1.60 -0.65
CA GLY A 637 -20.46 -0.23 -0.22
C GLY A 637 -20.22 0.79 -1.34
N ASN A 638 -20.39 0.41 -2.61
CA ASN A 638 -20.16 1.31 -3.73
C ASN A 638 -21.30 2.34 -3.82
N LYS A 639 -20.95 3.58 -4.15
CA LYS A 639 -21.88 4.69 -4.32
C LYS A 639 -21.88 5.11 -5.79
N ALA A 640 -23.05 5.12 -6.40
CA ALA A 640 -23.27 5.71 -7.71
C ALA A 640 -24.07 7.00 -7.53
N ALA A 641 -23.74 8.05 -8.28
CA ALA A 641 -24.54 9.27 -8.33
C ALA A 641 -24.67 9.73 -9.79
N PHE A 642 -25.86 10.18 -10.19
CA PHE A 642 -26.16 10.65 -11.55
C PHE A 642 -25.68 9.71 -12.66
N SER A 643 -25.68 8.41 -12.36
CA SER A 643 -25.06 7.35 -13.16
C SER A 643 -26.11 6.33 -13.58
N SER A 644 -25.84 5.62 -14.67
CA SER A 644 -26.64 4.47 -15.08
C SER A 644 -26.62 3.37 -14.00
N PRO A 645 -27.70 2.57 -13.87
CA PRO A 645 -27.81 1.57 -12.80
C PRO A 645 -26.72 0.51 -12.84
N TYR A 646 -26.49 -0.14 -11.71
CA TYR A 646 -25.62 -1.31 -11.64
C TYR A 646 -26.17 -2.46 -12.51
N ASP A 647 -25.30 -3.16 -13.23
CA ASP A 647 -25.62 -4.41 -13.93
C ASP A 647 -24.81 -5.57 -13.34
N PHE A 648 -25.46 -6.43 -12.57
CA PHE A 648 -24.85 -7.63 -11.99
C PHE A 648 -25.38 -8.93 -12.63
N SER A 649 -26.15 -8.84 -13.70
CA SER A 649 -26.87 -9.97 -14.31
C SER A 649 -25.94 -11.06 -14.83
N GLY A 650 -24.67 -10.73 -15.12
CA GLY A 650 -23.67 -11.66 -15.58
C GLY A 650 -22.88 -12.38 -14.48
N CYS A 651 -23.30 -12.33 -13.22
CA CYS A 651 -22.63 -13.02 -12.12
C CYS A 651 -23.40 -14.24 -11.60
N SER A 652 -22.72 -15.39 -11.50
CA SER A 652 -23.35 -16.64 -11.02
C SER A 652 -23.45 -16.73 -9.49
N SER A 653 -22.50 -16.18 -8.74
CA SER A 653 -22.42 -16.27 -7.28
C SER A 653 -21.74 -15.04 -6.67
N CYS A 654 -22.32 -13.86 -6.94
CA CYS A 654 -21.83 -12.61 -6.35
C CYS A 654 -22.52 -12.30 -5.02
N SER A 655 -21.75 -11.81 -4.05
CA SER A 655 -22.29 -11.13 -2.88
C SER A 655 -22.40 -9.64 -3.18
N VAL A 656 -23.59 -9.07 -3.02
CA VAL A 656 -23.89 -7.67 -3.28
C VAL A 656 -24.55 -7.06 -2.05
N GLU A 657 -23.89 -6.09 -1.39
CA GLU A 657 -24.35 -5.55 -0.12
C GLU A 657 -24.06 -4.04 0.01
N GLY A 658 -24.99 -3.26 0.57
CA GLY A 658 -24.73 -1.88 0.95
C GLY A 658 -24.34 -0.92 -0.18
N ASN A 659 -24.65 -1.25 -1.44
CA ASN A 659 -24.43 -0.35 -2.58
C ASN A 659 -25.60 0.63 -2.71
N SER A 660 -25.32 1.90 -2.97
CA SER A 660 -26.34 2.95 -3.18
C SER A 660 -26.23 3.55 -4.58
N GLN A 661 -27.36 4.05 -5.10
CA GLN A 661 -27.47 4.80 -6.36
C GLN A 661 -28.21 6.11 -6.12
#